data_AF-A0A7V3DY67-F1
#
_entry.id   AF-A0A7V3DY67-F1
#
_cell.length_a   1.000
_cell.length_b   1.000
_cell.length_c   1.000
_cell.angle_alpha   90.00
_cell.angle_beta   90.00
_cell.angle_gamma   90.00
#
_symmetry.space_group_name_H-M   'P 1'
#
loop_
_entity.id
_entity.type
_entity.pdbx_description
1 polymer ?
#
loop_
_entity_poly.entity_id
_entity_poly.type
_entity_poly.pdbx_seq_one_letter_code
_entity_poly.pdbx_strand_id
1 'polypeptide(L)'
;MDDFSESVLDVLHPRRPITSGPESRIRRQGDRFVDAQGRPFRMWGMSVPTAPPKSEAEYYARRARRLGINVARFHSLDGDLCDMHAGRNYILDPDRLDRMEYFIHCLRQEGIYTMLDVLYNWHTPMVGPADGLPEGTVIKSRVRVPFYFDAALQKLNRDFIAKILTHKNPYTGLRNGEDPAVAFFQIVNENSLFYSDTKAMGPHFMAVLREQFNQWLMKKYGERAPLAAAWSTALKDGEDPARGSVEMLGNFALANARSQSAAQRRRVADECQFLYDTQVGFYNSVKDFVRKDLGFADMLFHGCGWWGIGWLDTLDTAANLPGMDFFDQHAYGKVIAGALAPLQESDSPNKGASILERFASKAPEGYPWTASEWNNAFTLDGPMLMAAYGALHGWDGLFQYRIDGFDGARITPGRGAPPSIYLQYPLASLAFQRGYVRESEVVWRHVIPDERLFDCTRTETPHNKSETGIHTLIGKCVTRYGAGEQVLADPARFVREDGAFVDSATGELTWDARSGALRIKAAQLQGLVGQIGAGPVDLGAVTLDAQPGFVSVVIAALDDRPLSESSRMFLCALAKIREDGPRDSDGAGNTDAKKKKAAAPAKPVVIQPVVGDVVFAKPIQSVFALDLSGKRAGEISLLPQGRGFRLDGAARTVWFEIRR
;
A
#
# COMPACT_ATOMS: atom_id res chain seq x y z
N MET A 1 -2.73 26.03 -14.96
CA MET A 1 -3.56 24.92 -14.46
C MET A 1 -4.08 24.16 -15.67
N ASP A 2 -4.31 22.85 -15.51
CA ASP A 2 -4.88 22.01 -16.56
C ASP A 2 -6.30 22.48 -16.90
N ASP A 3 -6.59 22.74 -18.18
CA ASP A 3 -7.92 23.16 -18.64
C ASP A 3 -8.81 21.98 -19.05
N PHE A 4 -8.26 20.75 -18.98
CA PHE A 4 -8.90 19.49 -19.32
C PHE A 4 -9.42 19.37 -20.76
N SER A 5 -8.90 20.16 -21.71
CA SER A 5 -9.09 19.82 -23.14
C SER A 5 -8.33 18.53 -23.46
N GLU A 6 -8.78 17.80 -24.48
CA GLU A 6 -8.23 16.49 -24.85
C GLU A 6 -6.70 16.50 -24.97
N SER A 7 -6.05 15.51 -24.37
CA SER A 7 -4.59 15.39 -24.32
C SER A 7 -4.14 13.93 -24.40
N VAL A 8 -2.84 13.71 -24.53
CA VAL A 8 -2.28 12.34 -24.55
C VAL A 8 -2.60 11.59 -23.25
N LEU A 9 -2.72 12.27 -22.11
CA LEU A 9 -3.08 11.63 -20.84
C LEU A 9 -4.48 11.02 -20.84
N ASP A 10 -5.40 11.53 -21.67
CA ASP A 10 -6.74 10.93 -21.83
C ASP A 10 -6.72 9.62 -22.63
N VAL A 11 -5.65 9.39 -23.40
CA VAL A 11 -5.43 8.13 -24.14
C VAL A 11 -4.83 7.08 -23.20
N LEU A 12 -3.91 7.49 -22.33
CA LEU A 12 -3.35 6.62 -21.30
C LEU A 12 -4.48 6.14 -20.36
N HIS A 13 -5.28 7.10 -19.90
CA HIS A 13 -6.29 6.92 -18.85
C HIS A 13 -7.66 7.41 -19.33
N PRO A 14 -8.35 6.64 -20.20
CA PRO A 14 -9.63 7.05 -20.75
C PRO A 14 -10.68 7.19 -19.66
N ARG A 15 -11.49 8.25 -19.76
CA ARG A 15 -12.61 8.48 -18.84
C ARG A 15 -13.66 7.39 -19.01
N ARG A 16 -13.96 6.67 -17.92
CA ARG A 16 -14.95 5.59 -17.88
C ARG A 16 -15.81 5.73 -16.62
N PRO A 17 -16.88 6.54 -16.67
CA PRO A 17 -17.69 6.79 -15.48
C PRO A 17 -18.23 5.51 -14.86
N ILE A 18 -18.22 5.44 -13.53
CA ILE A 18 -18.81 4.34 -12.76
C ILE A 18 -20.33 4.56 -12.72
N THR A 19 -21.08 3.54 -13.13
CA THR A 19 -22.54 3.51 -13.14
C THR A 19 -23.09 2.90 -11.85
N SER A 20 -24.41 2.94 -11.67
CA SER A 20 -25.07 2.37 -10.47
C SER A 20 -25.36 0.87 -10.63
N GLY A 21 -25.17 0.36 -11.85
CA GLY A 21 -25.45 -1.03 -12.19
C GLY A 21 -24.29 -1.97 -11.84
N PRO A 22 -24.56 -3.29 -11.87
CA PRO A 22 -23.59 -4.32 -11.55
C PRO A 22 -22.37 -4.36 -12.49
N GLU A 23 -22.46 -3.76 -13.68
CA GLU A 23 -21.38 -3.64 -14.66
C GLU A 23 -20.17 -2.84 -14.15
N SER A 24 -20.37 -2.01 -13.12
CA SER A 24 -19.31 -1.22 -12.48
C SER A 24 -18.85 -1.81 -11.14
N ARG A 25 -19.24 -3.05 -10.80
CA ARG A 25 -18.77 -3.69 -9.56
C ARG A 25 -17.43 -4.39 -9.78
N ILE A 26 -16.50 -4.15 -8.87
CA ILE A 26 -15.26 -4.94 -8.74
C ILE A 26 -15.54 -6.12 -7.81
N ARG A 27 -14.98 -7.29 -8.14
CA ARG A 27 -15.15 -8.52 -7.37
C ARG A 27 -13.83 -9.21 -7.15
N ARG A 28 -13.70 -9.94 -6.05
CA ARG A 28 -12.63 -10.93 -5.87
C ARG A 28 -12.91 -12.16 -6.72
N GLN A 29 -11.90 -12.63 -7.45
CA GLN A 29 -11.88 -13.94 -8.11
C GLN A 29 -10.56 -14.64 -7.77
N GLY A 30 -10.61 -15.61 -6.85
CA GLY A 30 -9.39 -16.28 -6.37
C GLY A 30 -8.46 -15.30 -5.65
N ASP A 31 -7.23 -15.20 -6.15
CA ASP A 31 -6.18 -14.29 -5.68
C ASP A 31 -6.11 -12.97 -6.48
N ARG A 32 -7.17 -12.61 -7.22
CA ARG A 32 -7.23 -11.40 -8.05
C ARG A 32 -8.49 -10.60 -7.83
N PHE A 33 -8.46 -9.32 -8.19
CA PHE A 33 -9.67 -8.55 -8.48
C PHE A 33 -10.00 -8.57 -9.95
N VAL A 34 -11.29 -8.58 -10.27
CA VAL A 34 -11.79 -8.51 -11.64
C VAL A 34 -12.96 -7.55 -11.73
N ASP A 35 -13.12 -6.95 -12.91
CA ASP A 35 -14.32 -6.18 -13.24
C ASP A 35 -15.52 -7.09 -13.57
N ALA A 36 -16.64 -6.47 -13.96
CA ALA A 36 -17.85 -7.20 -14.32
C ALA A 36 -17.68 -8.16 -15.52
N GLN A 37 -16.68 -7.92 -16.38
CA GLN A 37 -16.36 -8.76 -17.54
C GLN A 37 -15.29 -9.82 -17.25
N GLY A 38 -14.79 -9.91 -16.01
CA GLY A 38 -13.74 -10.86 -15.63
C GLY A 38 -12.34 -10.41 -16.02
N ARG A 39 -12.14 -9.15 -16.42
CA ARG A 39 -10.80 -8.62 -16.71
C ARG A 39 -10.10 -8.26 -15.40
N PRO A 40 -8.78 -8.54 -15.26
CA PRO A 40 -8.02 -8.16 -14.07
C PRO A 40 -8.16 -6.67 -13.75
N PHE A 41 -8.40 -6.36 -12.48
CA PHE A 41 -8.45 -5.01 -11.95
C PHE A 41 -7.29 -4.81 -10.97
N ARG A 42 -6.32 -3.97 -11.35
CA ARG A 42 -5.17 -3.62 -10.51
C ARG A 42 -5.30 -2.19 -10.02
N MET A 43 -5.18 -1.96 -8.73
CA MET A 43 -5.35 -0.65 -8.12
C MET A 43 -4.05 0.14 -8.21
N TRP A 44 -4.11 1.31 -8.82
CA TRP A 44 -3.08 2.32 -8.68
C TRP A 44 -3.71 3.52 -7.98
N GLY A 45 -3.23 3.83 -6.78
CA GLY A 45 -3.90 4.78 -5.92
C GLY A 45 -2.96 5.70 -5.15
N MET A 46 -3.59 6.57 -4.38
CA MET A 46 -2.96 7.41 -3.37
C MET A 46 -3.97 7.63 -2.24
N SER A 47 -3.47 7.94 -1.05
CA SER A 47 -4.32 8.58 -0.04
C SER A 47 -4.56 10.03 -0.46
N VAL A 48 -5.82 10.40 -0.63
CA VAL A 48 -6.26 11.73 -1.12
C VAL A 48 -6.98 12.51 -0.01
N PRO A 49 -7.23 13.83 -0.16
CA PRO A 49 -8.08 14.54 0.78
C PRO A 49 -9.47 13.91 0.85
N THR A 50 -9.93 13.57 2.06
CA THR A 50 -11.23 12.89 2.28
C THR A 50 -12.43 13.78 1.93
N ALA A 51 -12.38 15.07 2.29
CA ALA A 51 -13.48 16.02 2.08
C ALA A 51 -12.95 17.38 1.57
N PRO A 52 -12.40 17.44 0.33
CA PRO A 52 -11.88 18.67 -0.24
C PRO A 52 -13.01 19.70 -0.44
N PRO A 53 -12.68 21.01 -0.50
CA PRO A 53 -13.64 22.03 -0.92
C PRO A 53 -14.30 21.65 -2.26
N LYS A 54 -15.61 21.82 -2.39
CA LYS A 54 -16.33 21.47 -3.64
C LYS A 54 -15.77 22.18 -4.86
N SER A 55 -15.28 23.41 -4.69
CA SER A 55 -14.62 24.20 -5.74
C SER A 55 -13.35 23.55 -6.30
N GLU A 56 -12.76 22.60 -5.58
CA GLU A 56 -11.54 21.88 -5.98
C GLU A 56 -11.83 20.40 -6.35
N ALA A 57 -12.93 19.82 -5.87
CA ALA A 57 -13.25 18.40 -6.01
C ALA A 57 -13.29 17.91 -7.46
N GLU A 58 -13.90 18.66 -8.38
CA GLU A 58 -13.95 18.31 -9.81
C GLU A 58 -12.57 18.33 -10.46
N TYR A 59 -11.78 19.37 -10.16
CA TYR A 59 -10.40 19.48 -10.63
C TYR A 59 -9.56 18.31 -10.11
N TYR A 60 -9.70 17.98 -8.83
CA TYR A 60 -9.01 16.85 -8.20
C TYR A 60 -9.37 15.51 -8.83
N ALA A 61 -10.65 15.22 -9.07
CA ALA A 61 -11.07 13.98 -9.72
C ALA A 61 -10.52 13.86 -11.14
N ARG A 62 -10.65 14.91 -11.96
CA ARG A 62 -10.13 14.91 -13.34
C ARG A 62 -8.62 14.77 -13.39
N ARG A 63 -7.93 15.44 -12.47
CA ARG A 63 -6.47 15.36 -12.39
C ARG A 63 -5.99 14.00 -11.86
N ALA A 64 -6.69 13.41 -10.89
CA ALA A 64 -6.44 12.05 -10.42
C ALA A 64 -6.50 11.04 -11.57
N ARG A 65 -7.53 11.13 -12.42
CA ARG A 65 -7.64 10.28 -13.62
C ARG A 65 -6.45 10.46 -14.55
N ARG A 66 -6.03 11.70 -14.84
CA ARG A 66 -4.86 11.96 -15.71
C ARG A 66 -3.53 11.52 -15.10
N LEU A 67 -3.46 11.35 -13.78
CA LEU A 67 -2.35 10.70 -13.08
C LEU A 67 -2.48 9.16 -13.08
N GLY A 68 -3.57 8.61 -13.61
CA GLY A 68 -3.86 7.18 -13.66
C GLY A 68 -4.32 6.59 -12.33
N ILE A 69 -4.78 7.42 -11.38
CA ILE A 69 -5.42 6.93 -10.17
C ILE A 69 -6.76 6.33 -10.54
N ASN A 70 -6.96 5.04 -10.22
CA ASN A 70 -8.23 4.33 -10.41
C ASN A 70 -8.90 3.94 -9.08
N VAL A 71 -8.20 4.07 -7.96
CA VAL A 71 -8.76 3.99 -6.61
C VAL A 71 -8.19 5.11 -5.73
N ALA A 72 -9.08 5.93 -5.16
CA ALA A 72 -8.77 6.97 -4.20
C ALA A 72 -8.98 6.44 -2.78
N ARG A 73 -7.95 6.49 -1.93
CA ARG A 73 -8.07 6.10 -0.51
C ARG A 73 -8.42 7.32 0.33
N PHE A 74 -9.57 7.27 1.00
CA PHE A 74 -9.97 8.26 1.99
C PHE A 74 -9.50 7.77 3.34
N HIS A 75 -8.45 8.41 3.84
CA HIS A 75 -7.76 8.01 5.06
C HIS A 75 -8.37 8.72 6.27
N SER A 76 -8.39 8.03 7.43
CA SER A 76 -8.70 8.61 8.73
C SER A 76 -10.10 9.23 8.86
N LEU A 77 -11.16 8.58 8.36
CA LEU A 77 -12.53 9.14 8.38
C LEU A 77 -13.01 9.51 9.79
N ASP A 78 -12.64 8.72 10.81
CA ASP A 78 -12.98 8.95 12.23
C ASP A 78 -12.36 10.25 12.81
N GLY A 79 -11.36 10.80 12.13
CA GLY A 79 -10.86 12.16 12.35
C GLY A 79 -11.41 13.13 11.29
N ASP A 80 -11.13 12.89 10.02
CA ASP A 80 -11.27 13.88 8.95
C ASP A 80 -12.71 14.25 8.59
N LEU A 81 -13.69 13.41 8.91
CA LEU A 81 -15.13 13.71 8.74
C LEU A 81 -15.80 14.23 10.01
N CYS A 82 -15.11 14.19 11.15
CA CYS A 82 -15.72 14.53 12.43
C CYS A 82 -15.57 16.02 12.77
N ASP A 83 -16.57 16.56 13.46
CA ASP A 83 -16.54 17.90 14.02
C ASP A 83 -15.58 17.95 15.22
N MET A 84 -14.45 18.64 15.04
CA MET A 84 -13.42 18.82 16.07
C MET A 84 -13.89 19.69 17.25
N HIS A 85 -15.00 20.41 17.10
CA HIS A 85 -15.56 21.31 18.10
C HIS A 85 -16.77 20.71 18.83
N ALA A 86 -17.22 19.52 18.44
CA ALA A 86 -18.35 18.84 19.07
C ALA A 86 -18.08 18.40 20.53
N GLY A 87 -16.84 18.49 21.00
CA GLY A 87 -16.43 18.10 22.35
C GLY A 87 -16.38 16.59 22.61
N ARG A 88 -16.68 15.76 21.58
CA ARG A 88 -16.64 14.30 21.62
C ARG A 88 -16.35 13.73 20.22
N ASN A 89 -15.82 12.51 20.15
CA ASN A 89 -15.45 11.86 18.88
C ASN A 89 -16.67 11.27 18.14
N TYR A 90 -16.49 10.89 16.86
CA TYR A 90 -17.51 10.21 16.03
C TYR A 90 -18.81 11.00 15.79
N ILE A 91 -18.72 12.33 15.88
CA ILE A 91 -19.77 13.27 15.49
C ILE A 91 -19.43 13.81 14.12
N LEU A 92 -20.21 13.42 13.12
CA LEU A 92 -20.02 13.87 11.75
C LEU A 92 -20.26 15.38 11.64
N ASP A 93 -19.33 16.05 10.99
CA ASP A 93 -19.53 17.41 10.51
C ASP A 93 -20.35 17.33 9.20
N PRO A 94 -21.54 17.95 9.14
CA PRO A 94 -22.41 17.86 7.98
C PRO A 94 -21.80 18.50 6.72
N ASP A 95 -20.98 19.55 6.84
CA ASP A 95 -20.28 20.15 5.69
C ASP A 95 -19.21 19.19 5.16
N ARG A 96 -18.45 18.54 6.06
CA ARG A 96 -17.42 17.56 5.65
C ARG A 96 -18.04 16.33 4.98
N LEU A 97 -19.17 15.84 5.50
CA LEU A 97 -19.89 14.73 4.88
C LEU A 97 -20.37 15.09 3.47
N ASP A 98 -21.04 16.23 3.32
CA ASP A 98 -21.53 16.71 2.02
C ASP A 98 -20.39 16.96 1.00
N ARG A 99 -19.24 17.45 1.46
CA ARG A 99 -18.03 17.60 0.61
C ARG A 99 -17.42 16.26 0.20
N MET A 100 -17.32 15.30 1.11
CA MET A 100 -16.85 13.95 0.79
C MET A 100 -17.77 13.31 -0.26
N GLU A 101 -19.09 13.43 -0.06
CA GLU A 101 -20.10 12.86 -0.96
C GLU A 101 -20.08 13.52 -2.35
N TYR A 102 -19.87 14.84 -2.41
CA TYR A 102 -19.62 15.53 -3.67
C TYR A 102 -18.35 15.03 -4.34
N PHE A 103 -17.29 14.78 -3.57
CA PHE A 103 -16.04 14.28 -4.12
C PHE A 103 -16.16 12.83 -4.62
N ILE A 104 -16.89 11.95 -3.93
CA ILE A 104 -17.25 10.61 -4.42
C ILE A 104 -17.98 10.72 -5.76
N HIS A 105 -18.95 11.64 -5.88
CA HIS A 105 -19.63 11.88 -7.16
C HIS A 105 -18.64 12.30 -8.26
N CYS A 106 -17.72 13.23 -7.97
CA CYS A 106 -16.71 13.67 -8.94
C CYS A 106 -15.78 12.52 -9.38
N LEU A 107 -15.28 11.70 -8.43
CA LEU A 107 -14.44 10.54 -8.71
C LEU A 107 -15.18 9.50 -9.55
N ARG A 108 -16.45 9.24 -9.24
CA ARG A 108 -17.35 8.37 -9.99
C ARG A 108 -17.51 8.82 -11.44
N GLN A 109 -17.63 10.12 -11.70
CA GLN A 109 -17.69 10.67 -13.07
C GLN A 109 -16.40 10.44 -13.86
N GLU A 110 -15.26 10.27 -13.19
CA GLU A 110 -13.96 10.06 -13.83
C GLU A 110 -13.55 8.58 -13.89
N GLY A 111 -14.34 7.67 -13.30
CA GLY A 111 -14.06 6.24 -13.29
C GLY A 111 -13.17 5.77 -12.15
N ILE A 112 -13.13 6.53 -11.05
CA ILE A 112 -12.25 6.29 -9.91
C ILE A 112 -13.08 5.75 -8.75
N TYR A 113 -12.69 4.58 -8.25
CA TYR A 113 -13.30 3.97 -7.06
C TYR A 113 -12.74 4.59 -5.78
N THR A 114 -13.41 4.35 -4.66
CA THR A 114 -13.05 4.85 -3.34
C THR A 114 -12.80 3.69 -2.39
N MET A 115 -11.72 3.79 -1.63
CA MET A 115 -11.42 2.96 -0.47
C MET A 115 -11.64 3.78 0.80
N LEU A 116 -12.44 3.26 1.73
CA LEU A 116 -12.73 3.92 3.01
C LEU A 116 -11.86 3.35 4.14
N ASP A 117 -11.17 4.21 4.88
CA ASP A 117 -10.49 3.85 6.13
C ASP A 117 -11.15 4.54 7.33
N VAL A 118 -11.78 3.74 8.20
CA VAL A 118 -12.76 4.20 9.19
C VAL A 118 -12.26 4.21 10.64
N LEU A 119 -11.03 3.78 10.91
CA LEU A 119 -10.53 3.67 12.29
C LEU A 119 -9.01 3.95 12.36
N TYR A 120 -8.66 5.20 12.66
CA TYR A 120 -7.27 5.64 12.77
C TYR A 120 -7.06 6.71 13.85
N ASN A 121 -7.56 7.94 13.67
CA ASN A 121 -7.02 9.12 14.35
C ASN A 121 -8.08 10.13 14.75
N TRP A 122 -9.00 9.70 15.62
CA TRP A 122 -9.92 10.59 16.31
C TRP A 122 -9.17 11.67 17.15
N HIS A 123 -9.81 12.83 17.31
CA HIS A 123 -9.15 14.08 17.71
C HIS A 123 -8.93 14.25 19.21
N THR A 124 -9.83 13.75 20.04
CA THR A 124 -9.79 13.98 21.50
C THR A 124 -9.64 12.66 22.26
N PRO A 125 -8.98 12.64 23.43
CA PRO A 125 -9.06 11.49 24.32
C PRO A 125 -10.52 11.13 24.62
N MET A 126 -10.82 9.84 24.74
CA MET A 126 -12.13 9.37 25.19
C MET A 126 -12.10 9.16 26.71
N VAL A 127 -13.07 9.71 27.44
CA VAL A 127 -13.08 9.77 28.91
C VAL A 127 -14.46 9.41 29.47
N GLY A 128 -14.50 8.28 30.17
CA GLY A 128 -15.64 7.88 31.00
C GLY A 128 -16.99 7.82 30.27
N PRO A 129 -18.11 7.95 31.01
CA PRO A 129 -19.45 7.70 30.48
C PRO A 129 -19.88 8.62 29.34
N ALA A 130 -19.31 9.83 29.25
CA ALA A 130 -19.60 10.77 28.17
C ALA A 130 -19.21 10.22 26.78
N ASP A 131 -18.20 9.35 26.72
CA ASP A 131 -17.73 8.66 25.52
C ASP A 131 -18.18 7.19 25.46
N GLY A 132 -19.13 6.79 26.31
CA GLY A 132 -19.62 5.41 26.39
C GLY A 132 -18.68 4.44 27.09
N LEU A 133 -17.73 4.94 27.89
CA LEU A 133 -16.78 4.14 28.66
C LEU A 133 -17.16 4.10 30.15
N PRO A 134 -16.69 3.09 30.92
CA PRO A 134 -16.89 3.09 32.37
C PRO A 134 -16.20 4.26 33.07
N GLU A 135 -16.73 4.65 34.23
CA GLU A 135 -16.18 5.72 35.08
C GLU A 135 -14.68 5.53 35.34
N GLY A 136 -13.90 6.61 35.21
CA GLY A 136 -12.44 6.60 35.39
C GLY A 136 -11.62 5.99 34.25
N THR A 137 -12.26 5.52 33.16
CA THR A 137 -11.55 5.01 31.98
C THR A 137 -11.10 6.14 31.06
N VAL A 138 -9.85 6.10 30.60
CA VAL A 138 -9.29 7.06 29.65
C VAL A 138 -8.58 6.33 28.51
N ILE A 139 -8.95 6.65 27.27
CA ILE A 139 -8.23 6.24 26.07
C ILE A 139 -7.53 7.47 25.50
N LYS A 140 -6.19 7.44 25.46
CA LYS A 140 -5.42 8.48 24.76
C LYS A 140 -5.68 8.40 23.26
N SER A 141 -5.57 9.53 22.55
CA SER A 141 -5.72 9.55 21.08
C SER A 141 -4.79 8.50 20.44
N ARG A 142 -5.29 7.83 19.39
CA ARG A 142 -4.64 6.74 18.63
C ARG A 142 -4.49 5.38 19.31
N VAL A 143 -4.94 5.19 20.55
CA VAL A 143 -4.95 3.86 21.19
C VAL A 143 -6.15 3.04 20.69
N ARG A 144 -5.93 2.24 19.64
CA ARG A 144 -6.99 1.48 18.93
C ARG A 144 -7.11 0.01 19.34
N VAL A 145 -6.13 -0.55 20.06
CA VAL A 145 -6.11 -1.97 20.44
C VAL A 145 -7.39 -2.43 21.18
N PRO A 146 -7.99 -1.63 22.09
CA PRO A 146 -9.25 -2.01 22.73
C PRO A 146 -10.43 -2.28 21.79
N PHE A 147 -10.47 -1.70 20.58
CA PHE A 147 -11.55 -1.93 19.61
C PHE A 147 -11.64 -3.39 19.16
N TYR A 148 -10.57 -4.18 19.30
CA TYR A 148 -10.59 -5.60 18.95
C TYR A 148 -11.49 -6.46 19.85
N PHE A 149 -11.80 -6.01 21.08
CA PHE A 149 -12.50 -6.86 22.06
C PHE A 149 -13.50 -6.14 22.96
N ASP A 150 -13.47 -4.81 23.05
CA ASP A 150 -14.40 -4.05 23.87
C ASP A 150 -15.73 -3.80 23.13
N ALA A 151 -16.83 -4.29 23.70
CA ALA A 151 -18.15 -4.23 23.06
C ALA A 151 -18.68 -2.79 22.88
N ALA A 152 -18.36 -1.88 23.80
CA ALA A 152 -18.83 -0.50 23.73
C ALA A 152 -18.10 0.26 22.60
N LEU A 153 -16.78 0.09 22.50
CA LEU A 153 -15.97 0.65 21.42
C LEU A 153 -16.33 0.07 20.06
N GLN A 154 -16.57 -1.24 19.97
CA GLN A 154 -17.04 -1.87 18.74
C GLN A 154 -18.41 -1.34 18.32
N LYS A 155 -19.33 -1.13 19.27
CA LYS A 155 -20.62 -0.50 18.99
C LYS A 155 -20.44 0.92 18.47
N LEU A 156 -19.59 1.72 19.11
CA LEU A 156 -19.30 3.09 18.68
C LEU A 156 -18.77 3.13 17.24
N ASN A 157 -17.84 2.23 16.90
CA ASN A 157 -17.31 2.10 15.55
C ASN A 157 -18.39 1.68 14.54
N ARG A 158 -19.22 0.67 14.86
CA ARG A 158 -20.34 0.25 14.00
C ARG A 158 -21.38 1.35 13.80
N ASP A 159 -21.73 2.09 14.84
CA ASP A 159 -22.65 3.23 14.74
C ASP A 159 -22.06 4.33 13.82
N PHE A 160 -20.76 4.59 13.89
CA PHE A 160 -20.08 5.52 12.99
C PHE A 160 -20.09 5.05 11.53
N ILE A 161 -19.75 3.79 11.30
CA ILE A 161 -19.79 3.16 9.97
C ILE A 161 -21.21 3.25 9.38
N ALA A 162 -22.24 2.94 10.18
CA ALA A 162 -23.63 3.02 9.74
C ALA A 162 -24.03 4.43 9.32
N LYS A 163 -23.65 5.47 10.07
CA LYS A 163 -23.93 6.87 9.72
C LYS A 163 -23.36 7.25 8.35
N ILE A 164 -22.18 6.73 7.99
CA ILE A 164 -21.54 7.03 6.71
C ILE A 164 -22.15 6.20 5.58
N LEU A 165 -22.22 4.88 5.75
CA LEU A 165 -22.62 3.98 4.66
C LEU A 165 -24.11 4.03 4.34
N THR A 166 -24.96 4.35 5.32
CA THR A 166 -26.42 4.44 5.10
C THR A 166 -26.89 5.83 4.69
N HIS A 167 -26.03 6.85 4.77
CA HIS A 167 -26.39 8.20 4.31
C HIS A 167 -26.58 8.18 2.79
N LYS A 168 -27.68 8.81 2.34
CA LYS A 168 -28.00 8.94 0.93
C LYS A 168 -27.23 10.12 0.36
N ASN A 169 -26.22 9.83 -0.44
CA ASN A 169 -25.43 10.84 -1.12
C ASN A 169 -26.34 11.65 -2.07
N PRO A 170 -26.47 12.98 -1.87
CA PRO A 170 -27.40 13.80 -2.65
C PRO A 170 -26.98 13.95 -4.12
N TYR A 171 -25.73 13.66 -4.46
CA TYR A 171 -25.18 13.80 -5.82
C TYR A 171 -25.21 12.52 -6.64
N THR A 172 -25.27 11.34 -5.99
CA THR A 172 -25.39 10.05 -6.69
C THR A 172 -26.79 9.45 -6.54
N GLY A 173 -27.55 9.89 -5.54
CA GLY A 173 -28.89 9.37 -5.24
C GLY A 173 -28.88 7.98 -4.58
N LEU A 174 -27.70 7.44 -4.27
CA LEU A 174 -27.49 6.14 -3.63
C LEU A 174 -27.07 6.33 -2.18
N ARG A 175 -27.28 5.32 -1.33
CA ARG A 175 -26.55 5.26 -0.07
C ARG A 175 -25.08 4.95 -0.38
N ASN A 176 -24.15 5.49 0.42
CA ASN A 176 -22.72 5.28 0.15
C ASN A 176 -22.35 3.79 0.04
N GLY A 177 -22.95 2.91 0.86
CA GLY A 177 -22.71 1.47 0.77
C GLY A 177 -23.36 0.76 -0.43
N GLU A 178 -24.29 1.41 -1.15
CA GLU A 178 -24.89 0.87 -2.38
C GLU A 178 -24.13 1.30 -3.63
N ASP A 179 -23.38 2.40 -3.54
CA ASP A 179 -22.69 3.02 -4.66
C ASP A 179 -21.50 2.15 -5.10
N PRO A 180 -21.47 1.63 -6.34
CA PRO A 180 -20.33 0.85 -6.83
C PRO A 180 -19.00 1.61 -6.80
N ALA A 181 -19.03 2.95 -6.76
CA ALA A 181 -17.81 3.75 -6.60
C ALA A 181 -17.19 3.59 -5.21
N VAL A 182 -17.94 3.22 -4.18
CA VAL A 182 -17.43 2.94 -2.82
C VAL A 182 -17.22 1.43 -2.69
N ALA A 183 -16.12 0.94 -3.26
CA ALA A 183 -15.90 -0.49 -3.46
C ALA A 183 -15.07 -1.17 -2.36
N PHE A 184 -14.14 -0.45 -1.73
CA PHE A 184 -13.14 -1.04 -0.83
C PHE A 184 -13.24 -0.47 0.58
N PHE A 185 -13.00 -1.32 1.58
CA PHE A 185 -13.17 -0.98 2.99
C PHE A 185 -12.01 -1.51 3.83
N GLN A 186 -11.30 -0.59 4.47
CA GLN A 186 -10.27 -0.85 5.45
C GLN A 186 -10.89 -0.77 6.85
N ILE A 187 -10.88 -1.88 7.58
CA ILE A 187 -11.53 -1.96 8.90
C ILE A 187 -10.76 -1.15 9.95
N VAL A 188 -9.43 -1.16 9.87
CA VAL A 188 -8.56 -0.46 10.83
C VAL A 188 -7.26 -0.08 10.16
N ASN A 189 -6.67 1.04 10.56
CA ASN A 189 -5.36 1.48 10.07
C ASN A 189 -4.25 1.31 11.09
N GLU A 190 -3.11 0.75 10.62
CA GLU A 190 -1.84 0.64 11.34
C GLU A 190 -2.00 0.17 12.79
N ASN A 191 -2.69 -0.96 13.00
CA ASN A 191 -2.95 -1.47 14.34
C ASN A 191 -3.17 -2.98 14.36
N SER A 192 -2.80 -3.64 15.45
CA SER A 192 -2.89 -5.09 15.63
C SER A 192 -2.83 -5.45 17.11
N LEU A 193 -3.46 -6.57 17.51
CA LEU A 193 -3.26 -7.15 18.84
C LEU A 193 -1.83 -7.66 19.06
N PHE A 194 -1.03 -7.77 18.00
CA PHE A 194 0.33 -8.30 18.03
C PHE A 194 1.44 -7.22 17.93
N TYR A 195 1.07 -5.96 17.66
CA TYR A 195 2.01 -4.85 17.42
C TYR A 195 2.61 -4.25 18.68
N SER A 196 1.80 -4.01 19.70
CA SER A 196 2.20 -3.38 20.96
C SER A 196 1.81 -4.24 22.15
N ASP A 197 2.46 -4.03 23.30
CA ASP A 197 2.13 -4.80 24.50
C ASP A 197 0.72 -4.43 24.99
N THR A 198 -0.16 -5.43 25.03
CA THR A 198 -1.52 -5.31 25.56
C THR A 198 -1.57 -4.67 26.94
N LYS A 199 -0.52 -4.86 27.76
CA LYS A 199 -0.40 -4.23 29.09
C LYS A 199 -0.38 -2.70 29.07
N ALA A 200 -0.17 -2.06 27.91
CA ALA A 200 -0.19 -0.61 27.77
C ALA A 200 -1.61 0.00 27.70
N MET A 201 -2.67 -0.81 27.60
CA MET A 201 -4.05 -0.32 27.40
C MET A 201 -4.73 0.24 28.67
N GLY A 202 -4.14 0.07 29.85
CA GLY A 202 -4.73 0.49 31.13
C GLY A 202 -5.60 -0.58 31.79
N PRO A 203 -5.95 -0.39 33.08
CA PRO A 203 -6.48 -1.45 33.94
C PRO A 203 -7.86 -1.97 33.53
N HIS A 204 -8.74 -1.09 33.03
CA HIS A 204 -10.08 -1.50 32.60
C HIS A 204 -10.02 -2.48 31.42
N PHE A 205 -9.35 -2.11 30.33
CA PHE A 205 -9.25 -2.96 29.14
C PHE A 205 -8.45 -4.24 29.40
N MET A 206 -7.43 -4.19 30.26
CA MET A 206 -6.72 -5.40 30.70
C MET A 206 -7.64 -6.34 31.48
N ALA A 207 -8.53 -5.83 32.33
CA ALA A 207 -9.49 -6.65 33.05
C ALA A 207 -10.50 -7.31 32.09
N VAL A 208 -11.04 -6.55 31.12
CA VAL A 208 -11.96 -7.07 30.09
C VAL A 208 -11.30 -8.16 29.25
N LEU A 209 -10.08 -7.92 28.75
CA LEU A 209 -9.37 -8.90 27.93
C LEU A 209 -9.00 -10.15 28.72
N ARG A 210 -8.58 -10.00 29.98
CA ARG A 210 -8.30 -11.13 30.89
C ARG A 210 -9.56 -11.95 31.15
N GLU A 211 -10.70 -11.31 31.37
CA GLU A 211 -11.97 -12.00 31.56
C GLU A 211 -12.31 -12.85 30.32
N GLN A 212 -12.23 -12.27 29.12
CA GLN A 212 -12.47 -12.99 27.86
C GLN A 212 -11.46 -14.14 27.67
N PHE A 213 -10.20 -13.96 28.05
CA PHE A 213 -9.19 -15.04 28.02
C PHE A 213 -9.56 -16.19 28.96
N ASN A 214 -10.01 -15.90 30.19
CA ASN A 214 -10.45 -16.93 31.13
C ASN A 214 -11.70 -17.67 30.62
N GLN A 215 -12.64 -16.96 29.99
CA GLN A 215 -13.79 -17.57 29.33
C GLN A 215 -13.37 -18.48 28.15
N TRP A 216 -12.38 -18.07 27.35
CA TRP A 216 -11.81 -18.89 26.29
C TRP A 216 -11.14 -20.15 26.84
N LEU A 217 -10.40 -20.04 27.95
CA LEU A 217 -9.80 -21.19 28.64
C LEU A 217 -10.86 -22.14 29.19
N MET A 218 -11.94 -21.62 29.79
CA MET A 218 -13.09 -22.42 30.22
C MET A 218 -13.72 -23.19 29.05
N LYS A 219 -13.84 -22.56 27.88
CA LYS A 219 -14.37 -23.23 26.68
C LYS A 219 -13.43 -24.33 26.17
N LYS A 220 -12.11 -24.12 26.24
CA LYS A 220 -11.11 -25.06 25.73
C LYS A 220 -10.83 -26.24 26.66
N TYR A 221 -10.72 -25.98 27.96
CA TYR A 221 -10.26 -26.95 28.96
C TYR A 221 -11.33 -27.30 30.00
N GLY A 222 -12.41 -26.53 30.13
CA GLY A 222 -13.33 -26.65 31.24
C GLY A 222 -12.72 -26.11 32.53
N GLU A 223 -12.82 -26.89 33.62
CA GLU A 223 -12.34 -26.49 34.94
C GLU A 223 -10.79 -26.51 35.06
N ARG A 224 -10.27 -26.14 36.24
CA ARG A 224 -8.83 -26.00 36.48
C ARG A 224 -8.01 -27.28 36.23
N ALA A 225 -8.55 -28.46 36.49
CA ALA A 225 -7.77 -29.71 36.45
C ALA A 225 -7.23 -30.06 35.04
N PRO A 226 -8.05 -30.06 33.96
CA PRO A 226 -7.53 -30.20 32.60
C PRO A 226 -6.51 -29.13 32.19
N LEU A 227 -6.73 -27.87 32.59
CA LEU A 227 -5.78 -26.79 32.33
C LEU A 227 -4.45 -27.05 33.06
N ALA A 228 -4.50 -27.51 34.32
CA ALA A 228 -3.32 -27.87 35.10
C ALA A 228 -2.55 -29.04 34.47
N ALA A 229 -3.25 -30.02 33.88
CA ALA A 229 -2.61 -31.09 33.13
C ALA A 229 -1.90 -30.57 31.87
N ALA A 230 -2.51 -29.64 31.15
CA ALA A 230 -1.94 -29.04 29.94
C ALA A 230 -0.75 -28.13 30.26
N TRP A 231 -0.92 -27.18 31.17
CA TRP A 231 0.07 -26.15 31.48
C TRP A 231 1.09 -26.59 32.52
N SER A 232 0.80 -27.62 33.34
CA SER A 232 1.70 -28.11 34.38
C SER A 232 2.27 -26.94 35.23
N THR A 233 3.59 -26.80 35.30
CA THR A 233 4.28 -25.75 36.06
C THR A 233 4.03 -24.33 35.57
N ALA A 234 3.39 -24.13 34.42
CA ALA A 234 3.04 -22.81 33.90
C ALA A 234 1.71 -22.27 34.45
N LEU A 235 0.88 -23.10 35.09
CA LEU A 235 -0.32 -22.67 35.81
C LEU A 235 0.02 -22.42 37.27
N LYS A 236 -0.19 -21.20 37.76
CA LYS A 236 0.09 -20.85 39.16
C LYS A 236 -1.00 -21.39 40.10
N ASP A 237 -0.67 -21.56 41.38
CA ASP A 237 -1.58 -22.15 42.36
C ASP A 237 -2.91 -21.38 42.50
N GLY A 238 -2.85 -20.05 42.43
CA GLY A 238 -4.03 -19.17 42.51
C GLY A 238 -4.79 -18.99 41.19
N GLU A 239 -4.29 -19.52 40.07
CA GLU A 239 -4.91 -19.35 38.75
C GLU A 239 -5.98 -20.44 38.51
N ASP A 240 -7.20 -20.00 38.26
CA ASP A 240 -8.37 -20.81 37.96
C ASP A 240 -9.27 -20.06 36.97
N PRO A 241 -9.53 -20.63 35.76
CA PRO A 241 -10.35 -19.98 34.74
C PRO A 241 -11.81 -19.80 35.19
N ALA A 242 -12.35 -20.69 36.04
CA ALA A 242 -13.72 -20.55 36.56
C ALA A 242 -13.87 -19.37 37.52
N ARG A 243 -12.76 -18.95 38.13
CA ARG A 243 -12.68 -17.78 39.01
C ARG A 243 -12.20 -16.51 38.29
N GLY A 244 -11.96 -16.57 36.99
CA GLY A 244 -11.45 -15.43 36.20
C GLY A 244 -10.06 -14.95 36.63
N SER A 245 -9.25 -15.85 37.20
CA SER A 245 -8.01 -15.49 37.91
C SER A 245 -6.72 -15.84 37.16
N VAL A 246 -6.82 -16.44 35.97
CA VAL A 246 -5.65 -16.70 35.11
C VAL A 246 -5.16 -15.37 34.53
N GLU A 247 -3.89 -15.05 34.73
CA GLU A 247 -3.29 -13.78 34.26
C GLU A 247 -2.76 -13.90 32.82
N MET A 248 -2.67 -12.77 32.11
CA MET A 248 -2.06 -12.70 30.77
C MET A 248 -0.56 -12.34 30.84
N LEU A 249 0.24 -12.89 29.92
CA LEU A 249 1.69 -12.71 29.87
C LEU A 249 2.10 -11.35 29.26
N GLY A 250 1.32 -10.83 28.31
CA GLY A 250 1.65 -9.60 27.55
C GLY A 250 2.63 -9.86 26.39
N ASN A 251 2.58 -9.03 25.36
CA ASN A 251 3.17 -9.36 24.05
C ASN A 251 4.70 -9.53 24.09
N PHE A 252 5.43 -8.75 24.92
CA PHE A 252 6.88 -8.93 25.02
C PHE A 252 7.25 -10.30 25.61
N ALA A 253 6.45 -10.82 26.56
CA ALA A 253 6.67 -12.15 27.10
C ALA A 253 6.32 -13.25 26.07
N LEU A 254 5.23 -13.07 25.32
CA LEU A 254 4.85 -13.98 24.22
C LEU A 254 5.96 -14.04 23.15
N ALA A 255 6.50 -12.88 22.75
CA ALA A 255 7.54 -12.78 21.72
C ALA A 255 8.89 -13.40 22.16
N ASN A 256 9.19 -13.45 23.47
CA ASN A 256 10.45 -13.94 24.02
C ASN A 256 10.35 -15.32 24.70
N ALA A 257 9.31 -16.09 24.40
CA ALA A 257 9.02 -17.37 25.06
C ALA A 257 9.84 -18.57 24.53
N ARG A 258 10.67 -18.40 23.50
CA ARG A 258 11.38 -19.50 22.80
C ARG A 258 12.19 -20.39 23.73
N SER A 259 12.94 -19.80 24.67
CA SER A 259 13.81 -20.52 25.60
C SER A 259 13.09 -21.02 26.87
N GLN A 260 11.79 -20.77 27.00
CA GLN A 260 11.01 -21.17 28.17
C GLN A 260 10.68 -22.67 28.16
N SER A 261 10.21 -23.21 29.29
CA SER A 261 9.82 -24.62 29.41
C SER A 261 8.71 -25.02 28.43
N ALA A 262 8.57 -26.30 28.10
CA ALA A 262 7.50 -26.78 27.23
C ALA A 262 6.10 -26.42 27.77
N ALA A 263 5.93 -26.48 29.10
CA ALA A 263 4.75 -26.01 29.81
C ALA A 263 4.45 -24.53 29.52
N GLN A 264 5.44 -23.65 29.66
CA GLN A 264 5.28 -22.23 29.41
C GLN A 264 5.00 -21.93 27.93
N ARG A 265 5.62 -22.67 27.01
CA ARG A 265 5.34 -22.52 25.56
C ARG A 265 3.91 -22.90 25.19
N ARG A 266 3.30 -23.88 25.87
CA ARG A 266 1.87 -24.21 25.70
C ARG A 266 0.96 -23.08 26.18
N ARG A 267 1.25 -22.47 27.34
CA ARG A 267 0.54 -21.26 27.81
C ARG A 267 0.63 -20.12 26.79
N VAL A 268 1.82 -19.91 26.23
CA VAL A 268 2.05 -18.88 25.19
C VAL A 268 1.25 -19.19 23.91
N ALA A 269 1.24 -20.43 23.45
CA ALA A 269 0.47 -20.84 22.29
C ALA A 269 -1.04 -20.60 22.50
N ASP A 270 -1.56 -20.92 23.68
CA ASP A 270 -2.97 -20.68 24.05
C ASP A 270 -3.32 -19.19 24.10
N GLU A 271 -2.50 -18.35 24.72
CA GLU A 271 -2.72 -16.89 24.74
C GLU A 271 -2.61 -16.28 23.33
N CYS A 272 -1.67 -16.76 22.50
CA CYS A 272 -1.55 -16.35 21.10
C CYS A 272 -2.77 -16.77 20.25
N GLN A 273 -3.29 -17.98 20.47
CA GLN A 273 -4.50 -18.46 19.82
C GLN A 273 -5.71 -17.61 20.21
N PHE A 274 -5.86 -17.28 21.49
CA PHE A 274 -6.91 -16.38 21.96
C PHE A 274 -6.83 -14.99 21.30
N LEU A 275 -5.64 -14.38 21.24
CA LEU A 275 -5.46 -13.07 20.58
C LEU A 275 -5.74 -13.15 19.08
N TYR A 276 -5.33 -14.24 18.42
CA TYR A 276 -5.63 -14.52 17.01
C TYR A 276 -7.13 -14.61 16.76
N ASP A 277 -7.83 -15.45 17.53
CA ASP A 277 -9.29 -15.63 17.45
C ASP A 277 -10.03 -14.30 17.69
N THR A 278 -9.53 -13.49 18.62
CA THR A 278 -10.09 -12.16 18.94
C THR A 278 -9.95 -11.20 17.77
N GLN A 279 -8.76 -11.10 17.16
CA GLN A 279 -8.52 -10.24 16.00
C GLN A 279 -9.37 -10.69 14.78
N VAL A 280 -9.39 -11.99 14.49
CA VAL A 280 -10.21 -12.58 13.42
C VAL A 280 -11.69 -12.32 13.66
N GLY A 281 -12.15 -12.47 14.91
CA GLY A 281 -13.53 -12.20 15.32
C GLY A 281 -13.94 -10.76 15.09
N PHE A 282 -13.10 -9.79 15.48
CA PHE A 282 -13.36 -8.38 15.24
C PHE A 282 -13.50 -8.06 13.75
N TYR A 283 -12.55 -8.46 12.91
CA TYR A 283 -12.61 -8.18 11.48
C TYR A 283 -13.87 -8.77 10.82
N ASN A 284 -14.19 -10.03 11.14
CA ASN A 284 -15.40 -10.65 10.61
C ASN A 284 -16.67 -9.97 11.15
N SER A 285 -16.69 -9.50 12.40
CA SER A 285 -17.84 -8.78 12.96
C SER A 285 -18.14 -7.47 12.23
N VAL A 286 -17.12 -6.70 11.84
CA VAL A 286 -17.30 -5.44 11.09
C VAL A 286 -17.77 -5.73 9.67
N LYS A 287 -17.13 -6.70 8.99
CA LYS A 287 -17.54 -7.12 7.65
C LYS A 287 -18.97 -7.64 7.62
N ASP A 288 -19.33 -8.50 8.57
CA ASP A 288 -20.68 -9.08 8.65
C ASP A 288 -21.73 -8.01 8.98
N PHE A 289 -21.42 -7.07 9.88
CA PHE A 289 -22.29 -5.93 10.15
C PHE A 289 -22.59 -5.14 8.87
N VAL A 290 -21.57 -4.81 8.06
CA VAL A 290 -21.78 -4.05 6.83
C VAL A 290 -22.52 -4.88 5.77
N ARG A 291 -22.11 -6.13 5.53
CA ARG A 291 -22.70 -6.97 4.47
C ARG A 291 -24.08 -7.49 4.80
N LYS A 292 -24.30 -7.96 6.04
CA LYS A 292 -25.52 -8.67 6.46
C LYS A 292 -26.51 -7.73 7.14
N ASP A 293 -26.05 -6.92 8.09
CA ASP A 293 -26.96 -6.10 8.91
C ASP A 293 -27.35 -4.79 8.20
N LEU A 294 -26.40 -4.14 7.51
CA LEU A 294 -26.67 -2.95 6.69
C LEU A 294 -27.09 -3.29 5.24
N GLY A 295 -26.82 -4.51 4.78
CA GLY A 295 -27.22 -5.00 3.46
C GLY A 295 -26.28 -4.63 2.30
N PHE A 296 -25.04 -4.20 2.58
CA PHE A 296 -24.07 -3.79 1.55
C PHE A 296 -23.13 -4.95 1.17
N ALA A 297 -23.71 -6.00 0.57
CA ALA A 297 -23.04 -7.29 0.35
C ALA A 297 -21.80 -7.24 -0.57
N ASP A 298 -21.74 -6.27 -1.49
CA ASP A 298 -20.75 -6.23 -2.56
C ASP A 298 -19.45 -5.48 -2.20
N MET A 299 -19.38 -4.81 -1.04
CA MET A 299 -18.16 -4.11 -0.61
C MET A 299 -17.04 -5.11 -0.30
N LEU A 300 -15.80 -4.79 -0.65
CA LEU A 300 -14.62 -5.63 -0.45
C LEU A 300 -13.82 -5.17 0.77
N PHE A 301 -13.48 -6.10 1.67
CA PHE A 301 -12.90 -5.83 2.97
C PHE A 301 -11.47 -6.37 3.13
N HIS A 302 -10.66 -5.57 3.81
CA HIS A 302 -9.44 -6.00 4.47
C HIS A 302 -9.39 -5.45 5.90
N GLY A 303 -8.60 -6.10 6.75
CA GLY A 303 -8.18 -5.54 8.03
C GLY A 303 -7.10 -4.49 7.80
N CYS A 304 -5.88 -4.80 8.24
CA CYS A 304 -4.62 -4.14 7.88
C CYS A 304 -3.52 -5.05 8.41
N GLY A 305 -2.73 -5.66 7.52
CA GLY A 305 -1.50 -6.34 7.90
C GLY A 305 -0.53 -5.28 8.38
N TRP A 306 -0.29 -5.24 9.69
CA TRP A 306 0.57 -4.21 10.27
C TRP A 306 1.94 -4.80 10.58
N TRP A 307 2.42 -4.68 11.81
CA TRP A 307 3.66 -5.29 12.26
C TRP A 307 3.40 -5.97 13.60
N GLY A 308 4.01 -7.13 13.81
CA GLY A 308 4.01 -7.83 15.10
C GLY A 308 5.39 -7.86 15.75
N ILE A 309 5.43 -8.04 17.06
CA ILE A 309 6.71 -8.16 17.80
C ILE A 309 7.33 -9.54 17.54
N GLY A 310 8.46 -9.57 16.85
CA GLY A 310 9.21 -10.79 16.59
C GLY A 310 8.37 -11.83 15.83
N TRP A 311 8.24 -13.04 16.37
CA TRP A 311 7.50 -14.13 15.73
C TRP A 311 5.98 -13.91 15.68
N LEU A 312 5.45 -13.00 16.50
CA LEU A 312 4.02 -12.65 16.50
C LEU A 312 3.57 -11.98 15.19
N ASP A 313 4.51 -11.48 14.39
CA ASP A 313 4.23 -10.89 13.07
C ASP A 313 3.62 -11.88 12.08
N THR A 314 3.95 -13.16 12.20
CA THR A 314 3.27 -14.22 11.46
C THR A 314 1.79 -14.32 11.87
N LEU A 315 1.49 -14.19 13.15
CA LEU A 315 0.12 -14.26 13.66
C LEU A 315 -0.69 -13.05 13.21
N ASP A 316 -0.08 -11.86 13.20
CA ASP A 316 -0.69 -10.65 12.66
C ASP A 316 -1.13 -10.84 11.21
N THR A 317 -0.21 -11.34 10.38
CA THR A 317 -0.48 -11.62 8.97
C THR A 317 -1.59 -12.68 8.82
N ALA A 318 -1.48 -13.78 9.56
CA ALA A 318 -2.46 -14.86 9.52
C ALA A 318 -3.86 -14.42 9.99
N ALA A 319 -3.96 -13.54 10.98
CA ALA A 319 -5.24 -13.08 11.54
C ALA A 319 -6.01 -12.17 10.57
N ASN A 320 -5.33 -11.61 9.57
CA ASN A 320 -5.93 -10.78 8.53
C ASN A 320 -6.52 -11.59 7.35
N LEU A 321 -6.40 -12.93 7.34
CA LEU A 321 -6.83 -13.76 6.20
C LEU A 321 -8.26 -14.31 6.33
N PRO A 322 -8.68 -14.93 7.46
CA PRO A 322 -9.96 -15.61 7.53
C PRO A 322 -11.14 -14.66 7.33
N GLY A 323 -11.89 -14.91 6.25
CA GLY A 323 -13.08 -14.16 5.89
C GLY A 323 -12.84 -12.79 5.24
N MET A 324 -11.61 -12.30 5.14
CA MET A 324 -11.31 -11.06 4.41
C MET A 324 -11.29 -11.32 2.89
N ASP A 325 -11.59 -10.29 2.10
CA ASP A 325 -11.60 -10.40 0.64
C ASP A 325 -10.19 -10.22 0.05
N PHE A 326 -9.33 -9.45 0.72
CA PHE A 326 -7.95 -9.23 0.30
C PHE A 326 -7.05 -8.90 1.48
N PHE A 327 -5.74 -8.91 1.25
CA PHE A 327 -4.73 -8.58 2.24
C PHE A 327 -4.06 -7.25 1.89
N ASP A 328 -3.69 -6.49 2.91
CA ASP A 328 -3.03 -5.20 2.77
C ASP A 328 -1.81 -5.08 3.67
N GLN A 329 -0.75 -4.43 3.21
CA GLN A 329 0.47 -4.16 3.98
C GLN A 329 1.04 -2.77 3.71
N HIS A 330 1.63 -2.15 4.74
CA HIS A 330 2.31 -0.87 4.60
C HIS A 330 3.83 -1.01 4.71
N ALA A 331 4.60 -0.22 3.98
CA ALA A 331 6.04 -0.14 4.16
C ALA A 331 6.65 1.20 3.70
N TYR A 332 7.65 1.65 4.45
CA TYR A 332 8.35 2.91 4.23
C TYR A 332 9.87 2.70 4.23
N GLY A 333 10.60 3.41 3.37
CA GLY A 333 12.05 3.28 3.21
C GLY A 333 12.44 3.11 1.74
N LYS A 334 13.68 2.78 1.40
CA LYS A 334 14.06 2.60 -0.02
C LYS A 334 13.30 1.42 -0.64
N VAL A 335 12.97 1.52 -1.94
CA VAL A 335 12.33 0.40 -2.66
C VAL A 335 13.25 -0.81 -2.69
N ILE A 336 14.55 -0.56 -2.92
CA ILE A 336 15.64 -1.53 -2.86
C ILE A 336 16.67 -1.02 -1.85
N ALA A 337 17.07 -1.86 -0.90
CA ALA A 337 17.92 -1.50 0.24
C ALA A 337 18.66 -2.74 0.79
N GLY A 338 19.48 -2.52 1.82
CA GLY A 338 20.13 -3.60 2.54
C GLY A 338 21.02 -4.46 1.63
N ALA A 339 20.83 -5.77 1.68
CA ALA A 339 21.57 -6.73 0.85
C ALA A 339 21.27 -6.62 -0.66
N LEU A 340 20.17 -5.95 -1.04
CA LEU A 340 19.77 -5.73 -2.43
C LEU A 340 20.21 -4.36 -2.96
N ALA A 341 20.71 -3.49 -2.07
CA ALA A 341 21.21 -2.18 -2.44
C ALA A 341 22.38 -2.30 -3.44
N PRO A 342 22.71 -1.20 -4.14
CA PRO A 342 23.89 -1.20 -4.99
C PRO A 342 25.13 -1.68 -4.21
N LEU A 343 26.05 -2.38 -4.86
CA LEU A 343 27.25 -2.98 -4.25
C LEU A 343 28.11 -1.92 -3.53
N GLN A 344 28.06 -0.66 -3.96
CA GLN A 344 28.75 0.45 -3.29
C GLN A 344 28.06 0.89 -1.99
N GLU A 345 26.76 0.63 -1.84
CA GLU A 345 25.95 0.96 -0.68
C GLU A 345 25.78 -0.22 0.30
N SER A 346 26.03 -1.45 -0.13
CA SER A 346 25.74 -2.68 0.63
C SER A 346 26.55 -2.82 1.92
N ASP A 347 27.64 -2.05 2.10
CA ASP A 347 28.44 -1.98 3.33
C ASP A 347 28.00 -0.89 4.32
N SER A 348 26.97 -0.11 3.97
CA SER A 348 26.41 0.91 4.86
C SER A 348 25.82 0.26 6.12
N PRO A 349 26.08 0.78 7.34
CA PRO A 349 25.58 0.22 8.59
C PRO A 349 24.05 0.26 8.74
N ASN A 350 23.33 1.02 7.90
CA ASN A 350 21.87 1.09 7.88
C ASN A 350 21.25 0.05 6.92
N LYS A 351 21.48 -1.25 7.17
CA LYS A 351 20.97 -2.38 6.36
C LYS A 351 19.54 -2.81 6.74
N GLY A 352 18.60 -1.87 6.81
CA GLY A 352 17.19 -2.22 6.98
C GLY A 352 16.64 -2.94 5.73
N ALA A 353 15.67 -3.85 5.92
CA ALA A 353 14.96 -4.48 4.81
C ALA A 353 14.27 -3.44 3.92
N SER A 354 14.30 -3.68 2.61
CA SER A 354 13.67 -2.85 1.58
C SER A 354 12.14 -2.95 1.59
N ILE A 355 11.47 -2.03 0.91
CA ILE A 355 10.01 -2.13 0.68
C ILE A 355 9.68 -3.44 -0.02
N LEU A 356 10.44 -3.83 -1.06
CA LEU A 356 10.19 -5.08 -1.79
C LEU A 356 10.25 -6.30 -0.88
N GLU A 357 11.27 -6.42 -0.02
CA GLU A 357 11.42 -7.53 0.91
C GLU A 357 10.29 -7.56 1.96
N ARG A 358 9.93 -6.40 2.49
CA ARG A 358 8.84 -6.26 3.47
C ARG A 358 7.48 -6.66 2.90
N PHE A 359 7.23 -6.32 1.64
CA PHE A 359 5.99 -6.66 0.95
C PHE A 359 5.96 -8.12 0.51
N ALA A 360 7.02 -8.59 -0.14
CA ALA A 360 7.16 -9.97 -0.60
C ALA A 360 7.04 -11.00 0.54
N SER A 361 7.65 -10.75 1.69
CA SER A 361 7.60 -11.65 2.86
C SER A 361 6.21 -11.74 3.50
N LYS A 362 5.36 -10.74 3.26
CA LYS A 362 3.99 -10.66 3.76
C LYS A 362 2.94 -10.74 2.65
N ALA A 363 3.23 -11.48 1.58
CA ALA A 363 2.27 -11.74 0.51
C ALA A 363 1.59 -13.10 0.69
N PRO A 364 0.44 -13.20 1.42
CA PRO A 364 -0.29 -14.46 1.57
C PRO A 364 -0.74 -15.03 0.23
N GLU A 365 -0.41 -16.29 -0.03
CA GLU A 365 -0.86 -17.02 -1.21
C GLU A 365 -2.39 -17.21 -1.18
N GLY A 366 -3.07 -17.04 -2.32
CA GLY A 366 -4.52 -17.24 -2.47
C GLY A 366 -5.39 -16.00 -2.20
N TYR A 367 -4.78 -14.84 -1.94
CA TYR A 367 -5.48 -13.58 -1.72
C TYR A 367 -4.99 -12.52 -2.69
N PRO A 368 -5.89 -11.64 -3.19
CA PRO A 368 -5.43 -10.39 -3.78
C PRO A 368 -4.59 -9.62 -2.76
N TRP A 369 -3.49 -9.04 -3.21
CA TRP A 369 -2.53 -8.39 -2.34
C TRP A 369 -2.42 -6.90 -2.65
N THR A 370 -2.55 -6.04 -1.64
CA THR A 370 -2.43 -4.59 -1.79
C THR A 370 -1.40 -3.99 -0.83
N ALA A 371 -0.89 -2.82 -1.20
CA ALA A 371 -0.24 -1.90 -0.29
C ALA A 371 -0.96 -0.56 -0.31
N SER A 372 -1.85 -0.33 0.66
CA SER A 372 -2.65 0.88 0.80
C SER A 372 -1.82 2.08 1.28
N GLU A 373 -0.58 1.85 1.73
CA GLU A 373 0.44 2.88 1.95
C GLU A 373 1.87 2.38 1.65
N TRP A 374 2.61 3.14 0.84
CA TRP A 374 4.06 3.06 0.77
C TRP A 374 4.69 4.43 0.48
N ASN A 375 5.93 4.67 0.93
CA ASN A 375 6.78 5.76 0.42
C ASN A 375 8.25 5.39 0.41
N ASN A 376 8.93 5.84 -0.64
CA ASN A 376 10.36 5.67 -0.85
C ASN A 376 11.21 6.90 -0.49
N ALA A 377 10.85 7.64 0.57
CA ALA A 377 11.34 9.00 0.81
C ALA A 377 11.16 9.93 -0.41
N PHE A 378 10.21 9.58 -1.28
CA PHE A 378 9.89 10.26 -2.53
C PHE A 378 11.06 10.42 -3.51
N THR A 379 11.98 9.45 -3.53
CA THR A 379 13.06 9.41 -4.53
C THR A 379 12.51 9.08 -5.93
N LEU A 380 13.27 9.47 -6.96
CA LEU A 380 12.83 9.40 -8.37
C LEU A 380 12.58 7.97 -8.86
N ASP A 381 13.20 6.96 -8.28
CA ASP A 381 13.02 5.56 -8.65
C ASP A 381 11.65 4.96 -8.27
N GLY A 382 11.05 5.44 -7.17
CA GLY A 382 9.90 4.84 -6.51
C GLY A 382 8.77 4.35 -7.42
N PRO A 383 8.08 5.26 -8.15
CA PRO A 383 6.88 4.91 -8.89
C PRO A 383 7.12 3.79 -9.91
N MET A 384 8.22 3.85 -10.66
CA MET A 384 8.46 2.86 -11.71
C MET A 384 9.00 1.54 -11.15
N LEU A 385 9.86 1.55 -10.12
CA LEU A 385 10.29 0.32 -9.48
C LEU A 385 9.10 -0.42 -8.84
N MET A 386 8.21 0.32 -8.15
CA MET A 386 7.00 -0.26 -7.57
C MET A 386 6.04 -0.78 -8.63
N ALA A 387 5.85 -0.08 -9.76
CA ALA A 387 5.03 -0.57 -10.86
C ALA A 387 5.60 -1.85 -11.50
N ALA A 388 6.91 -1.87 -11.79
CA ALA A 388 7.57 -2.98 -12.47
C ALA A 388 7.63 -4.24 -11.58
N TYR A 389 8.18 -4.11 -10.37
CA TYR A 389 8.29 -5.24 -9.45
C TYR A 389 6.93 -5.63 -8.86
N GLY A 390 6.02 -4.69 -8.62
CA GLY A 390 4.66 -5.03 -8.20
C GLY A 390 3.92 -5.87 -9.23
N ALA A 391 4.07 -5.55 -10.53
CA ALA A 391 3.52 -6.36 -11.61
C ALA A 391 4.22 -7.74 -11.72
N LEU A 392 5.55 -7.81 -11.56
CA LEU A 392 6.32 -9.06 -11.52
C LEU A 392 5.83 -10.00 -10.40
N HIS A 393 5.56 -9.44 -9.21
CA HIS A 393 5.04 -10.19 -8.06
C HIS A 393 3.55 -10.53 -8.17
N GLY A 394 2.84 -9.94 -9.14
CA GLY A 394 1.39 -10.09 -9.26
C GLY A 394 0.64 -9.47 -8.08
N TRP A 395 1.10 -8.32 -7.59
CA TRP A 395 0.38 -7.50 -6.63
C TRP A 395 -0.82 -6.83 -7.30
N ASP A 396 -1.90 -6.66 -6.55
CA ASP A 396 -3.19 -6.19 -7.04
C ASP A 396 -3.48 -4.73 -6.68
N GLY A 397 -2.72 -4.11 -5.77
CA GLY A 397 -2.92 -2.70 -5.44
C GLY A 397 -1.71 -2.00 -4.85
N LEU A 398 -1.44 -0.77 -5.29
CA LEU A 398 -0.32 0.06 -4.82
C LEU A 398 -0.77 1.51 -4.61
N PHE A 399 -0.59 2.02 -3.39
CA PHE A 399 -1.02 3.34 -2.98
C PHE A 399 0.11 4.11 -2.31
N GLN A 400 0.52 5.22 -2.90
CA GLN A 400 1.52 6.08 -2.25
C GLN A 400 0.87 7.02 -1.25
N TYR A 401 1.49 7.15 -0.07
CA TYR A 401 1.01 8.01 1.00
C TYR A 401 1.75 9.34 0.99
N ARG A 402 1.29 10.39 0.35
CA ARG A 402 -0.10 10.77 0.10
C ARG A 402 -0.13 11.97 -0.85
N ILE A 403 -1.29 12.34 -1.35
CA ILE A 403 -1.48 13.60 -2.09
C ILE A 403 -2.31 14.57 -1.25
N ASP A 404 -1.77 15.78 -1.05
CA ASP A 404 -2.45 16.85 -0.30
C ASP A 404 -3.09 17.91 -1.22
N GLY A 405 -2.75 17.88 -2.50
CA GLY A 405 -3.33 18.72 -3.56
C GLY A 405 -2.90 18.22 -4.93
N PHE A 406 -3.77 18.33 -5.94
CA PHE A 406 -3.55 17.72 -7.26
C PHE A 406 -2.87 18.64 -8.28
N ASP A 407 -2.62 19.90 -7.96
CA ASP A 407 -1.99 20.84 -8.90
C ASP A 407 -0.47 20.64 -9.01
N GLY A 408 0.15 19.88 -8.10
CA GLY A 408 1.61 19.69 -8.03
C GLY A 408 2.41 20.99 -7.89
N ALA A 409 1.72 22.12 -7.74
CA ALA A 409 2.25 23.48 -7.71
C ALA A 409 2.11 24.09 -6.31
N ARG A 410 1.12 23.64 -5.54
CA ARG A 410 0.99 23.86 -4.11
C ARG A 410 1.56 22.66 -3.37
N ILE A 411 2.89 22.58 -3.31
CA ILE A 411 3.55 21.69 -2.35
C ILE A 411 3.29 22.29 -0.97
N THR A 412 2.51 21.60 -0.14
CA THR A 412 2.49 21.92 1.29
C THR A 412 3.90 21.65 1.82
N PRO A 413 4.64 22.64 2.34
CA PRO A 413 6.01 22.41 2.79
C PRO A 413 6.06 21.28 3.82
N GLY A 414 6.80 20.22 3.48
CA GLY A 414 6.97 19.05 4.35
C GLY A 414 5.90 17.96 4.24
N ARG A 415 4.82 18.13 3.46
CA ARG A 415 3.72 17.15 3.33
C ARG A 415 3.34 16.88 1.87
N GLY A 416 2.98 15.63 1.59
CA GLY A 416 2.50 15.16 0.29
C GLY A 416 3.61 14.71 -0.66
N ALA A 417 3.22 13.95 -1.69
CA ALA A 417 4.11 13.54 -2.77
C ALA A 417 4.71 14.78 -3.48
N PRO A 418 5.89 14.67 -4.10
CA PRO A 418 6.50 15.73 -4.93
C PRO A 418 6.33 15.61 -6.45
N PRO A 419 6.70 16.65 -7.23
CA PRO A 419 6.78 16.58 -8.69
C PRO A 419 7.55 15.39 -9.22
N SER A 420 8.64 14.98 -8.55
CA SER A 420 9.39 13.77 -8.95
C SER A 420 8.55 12.50 -8.95
N ILE A 421 7.50 12.48 -8.15
CA ILE A 421 6.59 11.36 -8.05
C ILE A 421 5.46 11.53 -9.07
N TYR A 422 4.66 12.60 -9.01
CA TYR A 422 3.46 12.69 -9.87
C TYR A 422 3.78 12.83 -11.37
N LEU A 423 4.96 13.30 -11.75
CA LEU A 423 5.35 13.33 -13.17
C LEU A 423 5.56 11.92 -13.76
N GLN A 424 5.81 10.91 -12.93
CA GLN A 424 5.96 9.52 -13.36
C GLN A 424 4.66 8.73 -13.32
N TYR A 425 3.70 9.19 -12.52
CA TYR A 425 2.45 8.49 -12.24
C TYR A 425 1.66 8.07 -13.48
N PRO A 426 1.44 8.93 -14.50
CA PRO A 426 0.69 8.53 -15.67
C PRO A 426 1.27 7.30 -16.40
N LEU A 427 2.60 7.20 -16.48
CA LEU A 427 3.29 6.08 -17.14
C LEU A 427 3.36 4.85 -16.22
N ALA A 428 3.73 5.05 -14.95
CA ALA A 428 3.82 3.96 -13.96
C ALA A 428 2.47 3.26 -13.75
N SER A 429 1.39 4.03 -13.64
CA SER A 429 0.02 3.51 -13.52
C SER A 429 -0.40 2.71 -14.76
N LEU A 430 -0.12 3.22 -15.97
CA LEU A 430 -0.37 2.50 -17.22
C LEU A 430 0.33 1.14 -17.23
N ALA A 431 1.63 1.14 -16.92
CA ALA A 431 2.45 -0.06 -16.89
C ALA A 431 1.93 -1.11 -15.90
N PHE A 432 1.60 -0.69 -14.68
CA PHE A 432 1.11 -1.59 -13.64
C PHE A 432 -0.28 -2.12 -13.96
N GLN A 433 -1.23 -1.23 -14.27
CA GLN A 433 -2.64 -1.59 -14.47
C GLN A 433 -2.85 -2.48 -15.69
N ARG A 434 -2.12 -2.23 -16.78
CA ARG A 434 -2.22 -3.06 -18.00
C ARG A 434 -1.33 -4.30 -17.96
N GLY A 435 -0.50 -4.45 -16.92
CA GLY A 435 0.40 -5.59 -16.78
C GLY A 435 1.43 -5.69 -17.88
N TYR A 436 2.05 -4.56 -18.23
CA TYR A 436 3.10 -4.52 -19.24
C TYR A 436 4.37 -5.28 -18.82
N VAL A 437 4.61 -5.42 -17.52
CA VAL A 437 5.54 -6.42 -16.99
C VAL A 437 4.73 -7.65 -16.62
N ARG A 438 5.17 -8.81 -17.13
CA ARG A 438 4.53 -10.10 -16.89
C ARG A 438 4.74 -10.52 -15.44
N GLU A 439 3.69 -11.09 -14.86
CA GLU A 439 3.78 -11.76 -13.57
C GLU A 439 4.69 -12.99 -13.68
N SER A 440 5.57 -13.16 -12.70
CA SER A 440 6.47 -14.32 -12.61
C SER A 440 5.75 -15.52 -11.99
N GLU A 441 6.25 -16.72 -12.31
CA GLU A 441 6.02 -17.88 -11.46
C GLU A 441 6.53 -17.64 -10.02
N VAL A 442 6.07 -18.46 -9.08
CA VAL A 442 6.52 -18.41 -7.69
C VAL A 442 7.96 -18.92 -7.62
N VAL A 443 8.90 -18.04 -7.26
CA VAL A 443 10.33 -18.37 -7.11
C VAL A 443 10.73 -18.52 -5.65
N TRP A 444 9.89 -18.05 -4.73
CA TRP A 444 10.06 -18.23 -3.30
C TRP A 444 8.68 -18.43 -2.67
N ARG A 445 8.50 -19.54 -1.93
CA ARG A 445 7.31 -19.80 -1.12
C ARG A 445 7.76 -20.20 0.26
N HIS A 446 7.32 -19.44 1.26
CA HIS A 446 7.46 -19.79 2.66
C HIS A 446 6.17 -20.41 3.20
N VAL A 447 6.22 -21.69 3.57
CA VAL A 447 5.06 -22.45 4.09
C VAL A 447 5.06 -22.45 5.62
N ILE A 448 3.92 -22.07 6.20
CA ILE A 448 3.63 -22.07 7.63
C ILE A 448 2.47 -23.04 7.89
N PRO A 449 2.76 -24.30 8.26
CA PRO A 449 1.72 -25.29 8.54
C PRO A 449 0.83 -24.89 9.73
N ASP A 450 -0.43 -25.34 9.72
CA ASP A 450 -1.42 -24.99 10.75
C ASP A 450 -0.97 -25.42 12.15
N GLU A 451 -0.39 -26.61 12.28
CA GLU A 451 0.13 -27.15 13.53
C GLU A 451 1.33 -26.36 14.08
N ARG A 452 1.99 -25.58 13.21
CA ARG A 452 3.10 -24.72 13.59
C ARG A 452 2.63 -23.31 13.93
N LEU A 453 1.42 -22.88 13.56
CA LEU A 453 0.98 -21.47 13.58
C LEU A 453 1.23 -20.75 14.92
N PHE A 454 1.02 -21.42 16.05
CA PHE A 454 1.21 -20.87 17.39
C PHE A 454 2.52 -21.33 18.07
N ASP A 455 3.45 -21.93 17.33
CA ASP A 455 4.74 -22.38 17.86
C ASP A 455 5.74 -21.22 18.00
N CYS A 456 5.92 -20.77 19.25
CA CYS A 456 6.86 -19.73 19.64
C CYS A 456 8.34 -20.14 19.60
N THR A 457 8.67 -21.40 19.26
CA THR A 457 10.06 -21.84 19.08
C THR A 457 10.64 -21.45 17.73
N ARG A 458 9.80 -20.98 16.80
CA ARG A 458 10.21 -20.56 15.47
C ARG A 458 11.24 -19.44 15.50
N THR A 459 12.07 -19.43 14.48
CA THR A 459 13.09 -18.41 14.23
C THR A 459 12.76 -17.51 13.06
N GLU A 460 11.82 -17.94 12.24
CA GLU A 460 11.34 -17.24 11.06
C GLU A 460 10.59 -15.98 11.53
N THR A 461 11.06 -14.82 11.08
CA THR A 461 10.40 -13.52 11.27
C THR A 461 10.34 -12.84 9.92
N PRO A 462 9.14 -12.62 9.33
CA PRO A 462 9.02 -12.13 7.96
C PRO A 462 9.81 -10.84 7.68
N HIS A 463 9.94 -9.94 8.67
CA HIS A 463 10.44 -8.58 8.45
C HIS A 463 11.85 -8.27 8.98
N ASN A 464 12.46 -9.12 9.83
CA ASN A 464 13.67 -8.73 10.58
C ASN A 464 14.99 -9.32 10.05
N LYS A 465 14.94 -10.31 9.17
CA LYS A 465 16.08 -10.86 8.40
C LYS A 465 15.50 -11.42 7.11
N SER A 466 15.51 -10.64 6.02
CA SER A 466 14.71 -10.91 4.81
C SER A 466 15.09 -12.23 4.11
N GLU A 467 14.42 -13.32 4.48
CA GLU A 467 14.56 -14.64 3.85
C GLU A 467 14.19 -14.61 2.35
N THR A 468 13.38 -13.64 1.92
CA THR A 468 13.05 -13.41 0.51
C THR A 468 14.23 -12.86 -0.28
N GLY A 469 15.08 -12.03 0.33
CA GLY A 469 16.27 -11.40 -0.26
C GLY A 469 16.21 -11.18 -1.78
N ILE A 470 17.19 -11.76 -2.48
CA ILE A 470 17.39 -11.61 -3.92
C ILE A 470 16.22 -12.14 -4.75
N HIS A 471 15.42 -13.07 -4.22
CA HIS A 471 14.24 -13.61 -4.91
C HIS A 471 13.20 -12.53 -5.23
N THR A 472 13.17 -11.43 -4.46
CA THR A 472 12.29 -10.28 -4.74
C THR A 472 12.66 -9.51 -6.02
N LEU A 473 13.89 -9.65 -6.51
CA LEU A 473 14.30 -9.11 -7.80
C LEU A 473 14.08 -10.13 -8.93
N ILE A 474 14.03 -11.42 -8.58
CA ILE A 474 13.89 -12.52 -9.53
C ILE A 474 12.41 -12.72 -9.89
N GLY A 475 11.50 -12.79 -8.93
CA GLY A 475 10.12 -13.17 -9.23
C GLY A 475 9.17 -13.15 -8.04
N LYS A 476 8.00 -13.79 -8.23
CA LYS A 476 6.92 -13.79 -7.25
C LYS A 476 7.34 -14.54 -5.98
N CYS A 477 7.28 -13.85 -4.86
CA CYS A 477 7.45 -14.38 -3.52
C CYS A 477 6.11 -14.39 -2.79
N VAL A 478 5.78 -15.50 -2.11
CA VAL A 478 4.53 -15.64 -1.35
C VAL A 478 4.76 -16.39 -0.03
N THR A 479 3.86 -16.15 0.92
CA THR A 479 3.77 -16.90 2.18
C THR A 479 2.49 -17.72 2.18
N ARG A 480 2.59 -19.03 2.38
CA ARG A 480 1.45 -19.94 2.40
C ARG A 480 1.15 -20.36 3.83
N TYR A 481 -0.07 -20.12 4.29
CA TYR A 481 -0.58 -20.62 5.55
C TYR A 481 -1.33 -21.94 5.31
N GLY A 482 -1.04 -22.96 6.11
CA GLY A 482 -1.56 -24.32 5.94
C GLY A 482 -0.66 -25.22 5.08
N ALA A 483 -1.20 -26.34 4.62
CA ALA A 483 -0.44 -27.37 3.90
C ALA A 483 0.05 -26.90 2.52
N GLY A 484 1.33 -27.13 2.20
CA GLY A 484 1.93 -26.91 0.89
C GLY A 484 3.44 -27.18 0.86
N GLU A 485 4.06 -26.94 -0.28
CA GLU A 485 5.49 -27.18 -0.50
C GLU A 485 6.29 -25.88 -0.50
N GLN A 486 7.42 -25.88 0.22
CA GLN A 486 8.39 -24.78 0.17
C GLN A 486 8.93 -24.63 -1.26
N VAL A 487 9.14 -23.40 -1.70
CA VAL A 487 9.78 -23.12 -3.00
C VAL A 487 10.95 -22.20 -2.76
N LEU A 488 12.10 -22.56 -3.32
CA LEU A 488 13.31 -21.73 -3.30
C LEU A 488 14.05 -21.92 -4.61
N ALA A 489 13.85 -21.00 -5.55
CA ALA A 489 14.60 -20.99 -6.80
C ALA A 489 16.10 -20.75 -6.51
N ASP A 490 16.98 -21.40 -7.26
CA ASP A 490 18.43 -21.17 -7.18
C ASP A 490 18.77 -19.79 -7.79
N PRO A 491 19.21 -18.79 -7.00
CA PRO A 491 19.52 -17.46 -7.51
C PRO A 491 20.63 -17.45 -8.55
N ALA A 492 21.54 -18.44 -8.53
CA ALA A 492 22.68 -18.50 -9.46
C ALA A 492 22.24 -18.59 -10.94
N ARG A 493 20.99 -19.01 -11.20
CA ARG A 493 20.40 -19.06 -12.55
C ARG A 493 20.03 -17.68 -13.10
N PHE A 494 19.87 -16.70 -12.22
CA PHE A 494 19.37 -15.36 -12.53
C PHE A 494 20.42 -14.29 -12.30
N VAL A 495 21.57 -14.66 -11.74
CA VAL A 495 22.66 -13.75 -11.40
C VAL A 495 23.79 -13.89 -12.41
N ARG A 496 24.30 -12.76 -12.91
CA ARG A 496 25.46 -12.70 -13.80
C ARG A 496 26.54 -11.80 -13.24
N GLU A 497 27.78 -12.05 -13.68
CA GLU A 497 28.97 -11.28 -13.31
C GLU A 497 29.13 -11.07 -11.79
N ASP A 498 29.18 -12.18 -11.04
CA ASP A 498 29.40 -12.21 -9.59
C ASP A 498 28.42 -11.35 -8.77
N GLY A 499 27.12 -11.38 -9.11
CA GLY A 499 26.10 -10.62 -8.36
C GLY A 499 25.82 -9.22 -8.91
N ALA A 500 26.54 -8.79 -9.95
CA ALA A 500 26.37 -7.45 -10.50
C ALA A 500 25.03 -7.26 -11.21
N PHE A 501 24.52 -8.30 -11.87
CA PHE A 501 23.25 -8.26 -12.57
C PHE A 501 22.32 -9.34 -12.06
N VAL A 502 21.08 -8.98 -11.75
CA VAL A 502 20.00 -9.89 -11.37
C VAL A 502 18.88 -9.76 -12.39
N ASP A 503 18.65 -10.80 -13.18
CA ASP A 503 17.57 -10.85 -14.15
C ASP A 503 16.30 -11.43 -13.51
N SER A 504 15.13 -10.91 -13.86
CA SER A 504 13.87 -11.51 -13.44
C SER A 504 13.66 -12.86 -14.12
N ALA A 505 12.88 -13.74 -13.52
CA ALA A 505 12.47 -15.02 -14.09
C ALA A 505 11.67 -14.85 -15.39
N THR A 506 11.09 -13.67 -15.62
CA THR A 506 10.46 -13.34 -16.90
C THR A 506 11.45 -12.90 -17.98
N GLY A 507 12.66 -12.48 -17.61
CA GLY A 507 13.67 -11.87 -18.48
C GLY A 507 13.37 -10.42 -18.86
N GLU A 508 12.32 -9.82 -18.30
CA GLU A 508 11.88 -8.46 -18.66
C GLU A 508 12.51 -7.36 -17.80
N LEU A 509 13.05 -7.71 -16.62
CA LEU A 509 13.69 -6.78 -15.71
C LEU A 509 15.13 -7.24 -15.42
N THR A 510 16.06 -6.29 -15.38
CA THR A 510 17.43 -6.54 -14.93
C THR A 510 17.82 -5.47 -13.92
N TRP A 511 18.11 -5.87 -12.68
CA TRP A 511 18.74 -5.01 -11.68
C TRP A 511 20.26 -5.04 -11.85
N ASP A 512 20.86 -3.88 -12.12
CA ASP A 512 22.30 -3.67 -12.10
C ASP A 512 22.70 -3.16 -10.71
N ALA A 513 23.22 -4.06 -9.88
CA ALA A 513 23.66 -3.74 -8.53
C ALA A 513 24.94 -2.88 -8.50
N ARG A 514 25.71 -2.76 -9.59
CA ARG A 514 26.88 -1.87 -9.60
C ARG A 514 26.45 -0.42 -9.70
N SER A 515 25.47 -0.14 -10.56
CA SER A 515 24.97 1.21 -10.80
C SER A 515 23.72 1.56 -9.97
N GLY A 516 23.02 0.56 -9.41
CA GLY A 516 21.73 0.79 -8.78
C GLY A 516 20.67 1.18 -9.80
N ALA A 517 20.65 0.47 -10.93
CA ALA A 517 19.75 0.76 -12.03
C ALA A 517 18.90 -0.43 -12.42
N LEU A 518 17.59 -0.20 -12.56
CA LEU A 518 16.66 -1.12 -13.18
C LEU A 518 16.64 -0.86 -14.69
N ARG A 519 16.93 -1.90 -15.48
CA ARG A 519 16.67 -1.93 -16.92
C ARG A 519 15.38 -2.71 -17.17
N ILE A 520 14.49 -2.13 -17.98
CA ILE A 520 13.20 -2.71 -18.33
C ILE A 520 13.22 -3.02 -19.83
N LYS A 521 12.96 -4.28 -20.17
CA LYS A 521 12.92 -4.82 -21.55
C LYS A 521 11.62 -5.57 -21.84
N ALA A 522 10.52 -5.20 -21.19
CA ALA A 522 9.21 -5.76 -21.49
C ALA A 522 8.72 -5.33 -22.88
N ALA A 523 7.83 -6.10 -23.49
CA ALA A 523 7.44 -5.86 -24.89
C ALA A 523 6.78 -4.49 -25.09
N GLN A 524 5.88 -4.08 -24.19
CA GLN A 524 5.15 -2.80 -24.23
C GLN A 524 5.81 -1.68 -23.42
N LEU A 525 6.83 -1.99 -22.61
CA LEU A 525 7.46 -1.07 -21.67
C LEU A 525 8.98 -1.27 -21.66
N GLN A 526 9.72 -0.23 -21.99
CA GLN A 526 11.19 -0.25 -21.99
C GLN A 526 11.73 0.99 -21.30
N GLY A 527 12.88 0.87 -20.63
CA GLY A 527 13.42 2.01 -19.91
C GLY A 527 14.60 1.70 -19.01
N LEU A 528 15.17 2.77 -18.45
CA LEU A 528 16.17 2.72 -17.40
C LEU A 528 15.77 3.65 -16.26
N VAL A 529 15.84 3.13 -15.03
CA VAL A 529 15.61 3.88 -13.80
C VAL A 529 16.76 3.63 -12.84
N GLY A 530 17.56 4.66 -12.56
CA GLY A 530 18.74 4.56 -11.71
C GLY A 530 19.94 5.33 -12.29
N GLN A 531 21.14 4.97 -11.86
CA GLN A 531 22.36 5.59 -12.36
C GLN A 531 22.68 5.07 -13.79
N ILE A 532 22.81 5.98 -14.74
CA ILE A 532 23.36 5.70 -16.07
C ILE A 532 24.83 6.13 -16.13
N GLY A 533 25.66 5.30 -16.76
CA GLY A 533 27.08 5.56 -17.04
C GLY A 533 27.29 6.22 -18.40
N ALA A 534 28.54 6.24 -18.87
CA ALA A 534 28.85 6.71 -20.22
C ALA A 534 28.53 5.63 -21.26
N GLY A 535 27.95 6.04 -22.39
CA GLY A 535 27.70 5.20 -23.55
C GLY A 535 26.28 4.63 -23.63
N PRO A 536 25.96 3.99 -24.76
CA PRO A 536 24.60 3.55 -25.06
C PRO A 536 24.18 2.35 -24.21
N VAL A 537 22.95 2.40 -23.71
CA VAL A 537 22.25 1.30 -23.03
C VAL A 537 21.17 0.76 -23.96
N ASP A 538 21.31 -0.51 -24.35
CA ASP A 538 20.28 -1.22 -25.12
C ASP A 538 19.12 -1.66 -24.22
N LEU A 539 17.90 -1.25 -24.59
CA LEU A 539 16.64 -1.57 -23.93
C LEU A 539 15.74 -2.46 -24.81
N GLY A 540 16.22 -2.91 -25.98
CA GLY A 540 15.49 -3.75 -26.93
C GLY A 540 15.06 -2.97 -28.18
N ALA A 541 13.84 -2.42 -28.18
CA ALA A 541 13.35 -1.59 -29.29
C ALA A 541 13.90 -0.16 -29.25
N VAL A 542 14.48 0.23 -28.12
CA VAL A 542 15.05 1.55 -27.86
C VAL A 542 16.48 1.41 -27.30
N THR A 543 17.35 2.33 -27.68
CA THR A 543 18.67 2.54 -27.10
C THR A 543 18.71 3.94 -26.49
N LEU A 544 19.21 4.04 -25.26
CA LEU A 544 19.39 5.30 -24.54
C LEU A 544 20.87 5.59 -24.40
N ASP A 545 21.34 6.71 -24.94
CA ASP A 545 22.69 7.22 -24.71
C ASP A 545 22.59 8.60 -24.06
N ALA A 546 22.85 8.68 -22.76
CA ALA A 546 22.67 9.91 -22.00
C ALA A 546 23.91 10.27 -21.18
N GLN A 547 24.00 11.54 -20.81
CA GLN A 547 25.05 12.00 -19.90
C GLN A 547 24.98 11.23 -18.57
N PRO A 548 26.13 10.86 -17.98
CA PRO A 548 26.16 10.13 -16.72
C PRO A 548 25.38 10.86 -15.62
N GLY A 549 24.52 10.14 -14.91
CA GLY A 549 23.65 10.72 -13.89
C GLY A 549 22.55 9.77 -13.44
N PHE A 550 21.79 10.17 -12.43
CA PHE A 550 20.59 9.43 -12.03
C PHE A 550 19.41 9.87 -12.90
N VAL A 551 18.77 8.92 -13.58
CA VAL A 551 17.66 9.17 -14.51
C VAL A 551 16.51 8.18 -14.30
N SER A 552 15.31 8.60 -14.73
CA SER A 552 14.16 7.74 -14.99
C SER A 552 13.69 8.06 -16.40
N VAL A 553 14.07 7.21 -17.36
CA VAL A 553 13.73 7.35 -18.78
C VAL A 553 13.00 6.08 -19.20
N VAL A 554 11.69 6.20 -19.36
CA VAL A 554 10.81 5.04 -19.59
C VAL A 554 9.82 5.36 -20.69
N ILE A 555 9.66 4.43 -21.62
CA ILE A 555 8.75 4.51 -22.75
C ILE A 555 7.73 3.37 -22.69
N ALA A 556 6.47 3.70 -22.96
CA ALA A 556 5.36 2.75 -22.99
C ALA A 556 4.56 2.88 -24.29
N ALA A 557 4.05 1.76 -24.78
CA ALA A 557 3.10 1.73 -25.88
C ALA A 557 1.72 2.26 -25.43
N LEU A 558 1.06 3.07 -26.26
CA LEU A 558 -0.29 3.58 -26.00
C LEU A 558 -1.40 2.76 -26.65
N ASP A 559 -1.03 1.82 -27.52
CA ASP A 559 -1.91 0.96 -28.30
C ASP A 559 -1.78 -0.53 -27.92
N ASP A 560 -1.21 -0.82 -26.75
CA ASP A 560 -1.01 -2.16 -26.17
C ASP A 560 -0.17 -3.14 -27.01
N ARG A 561 0.39 -2.68 -28.13
CA ARG A 561 1.30 -3.46 -28.99
C ARG A 561 2.73 -3.42 -28.48
N PRO A 562 3.57 -4.42 -28.79
CA PRO A 562 5.01 -4.34 -28.53
C PRO A 562 5.60 -3.04 -29.08
N LEU A 563 6.55 -2.42 -28.39
CA LEU A 563 7.19 -1.16 -28.79
C LEU A 563 7.89 -1.24 -30.16
N SER A 564 8.26 -2.44 -30.60
CA SER A 564 8.78 -2.73 -31.94
C SER A 564 7.72 -2.58 -33.06
N GLU A 565 6.44 -2.57 -32.71
CA GLU A 565 5.28 -2.55 -33.64
C GLU A 565 4.28 -1.43 -33.35
N SER A 566 4.37 -0.83 -32.16
CA SER A 566 3.51 0.28 -31.75
C SER A 566 3.66 1.47 -32.69
N SER A 567 2.52 2.08 -33.03
CA SER A 567 2.46 3.31 -33.83
C SER A 567 2.34 4.58 -32.97
N ARG A 568 2.16 4.41 -31.65
CA ARG A 568 1.98 5.53 -30.72
C ARG A 568 2.55 5.17 -29.36
N MET A 569 3.54 5.93 -28.92
CA MET A 569 4.27 5.68 -27.68
C MET A 569 4.33 6.95 -26.83
N PHE A 570 4.50 6.77 -25.53
CA PHE A 570 4.67 7.84 -24.55
C PHE A 570 5.96 7.63 -23.78
N LEU A 571 6.85 8.63 -23.80
CA LEU A 571 8.11 8.64 -23.06
C LEU A 571 8.01 9.62 -21.89
N CYS A 572 8.38 9.16 -20.70
CA CYS A 572 8.71 10.02 -19.56
C CYS A 572 10.22 10.02 -19.34
N ALA A 573 10.84 11.20 -19.32
CA ALA A 573 12.26 11.38 -19.12
C ALA A 573 12.51 12.42 -18.02
N LEU A 574 12.99 11.94 -16.87
CA LEU A 574 13.28 12.74 -15.68
C LEU A 574 14.71 12.47 -15.21
N ALA A 575 15.39 13.52 -14.76
CA ALA A 575 16.63 13.42 -14.01
C ALA A 575 16.44 14.01 -12.61
N LYS A 576 17.55 14.36 -11.93
CA LYS A 576 17.53 14.91 -10.58
C LYS A 576 16.57 16.11 -10.46
N ILE A 577 15.66 16.02 -9.49
CA ILE A 577 14.77 17.12 -9.11
C ILE A 577 15.31 17.70 -7.81
N ARG A 578 15.62 19.01 -7.82
CA ARG A 578 15.99 19.72 -6.61
C ARG A 578 14.75 20.36 -6.01
N GLU A 579 14.51 19.97 -4.77
CA GLU A 579 13.39 20.43 -3.97
C GLU A 579 13.98 20.94 -2.66
N ASP A 580 13.98 22.25 -2.48
CA ASP A 580 14.61 22.87 -1.31
C ASP A 580 13.68 22.76 -0.09
N GLY A 581 14.05 21.96 0.91
CA GLY A 581 13.41 21.94 2.24
C GLY A 581 13.35 20.54 2.88
N PRO A 582 13.32 20.43 4.22
CA PRO A 582 13.12 19.16 4.90
C PRO A 582 11.70 18.62 4.61
N ARG A 583 11.61 17.33 4.27
CA ARG A 583 10.34 16.60 4.19
C ARG A 583 10.16 15.66 5.36
N ASP A 584 8.90 15.44 5.74
CA ASP A 584 8.54 14.32 6.59
C ASP A 584 8.77 13.05 5.75
N SER A 585 9.93 12.42 5.97
CA SER A 585 10.35 11.16 5.34
C SER A 585 9.72 9.95 6.01
N ASP A 586 9.15 10.16 7.20
CA ASP A 586 8.52 9.15 8.02
C ASP A 586 7.01 9.31 7.90
N GLY A 587 6.39 8.46 7.07
CA GLY A 587 4.92 8.33 7.03
C GLY A 587 4.32 7.89 8.38
N ALA A 588 5.15 7.48 9.33
CA ALA A 588 4.75 7.22 10.70
C ALA A 588 4.43 8.54 11.41
N GLY A 589 3.14 8.79 11.66
CA GLY A 589 2.63 9.97 12.36
C GLY A 589 3.17 10.14 13.78
N ASN A 590 4.40 10.59 13.93
CA ASN A 590 4.92 11.13 15.17
C ASN A 590 4.54 12.62 15.25
N THR A 591 3.27 12.89 15.58
CA THR A 591 2.76 14.23 15.82
C THR A 591 3.27 14.85 17.13
N ASP A 592 4.04 14.12 17.94
CA ASP A 592 4.45 14.59 19.27
C ASP A 592 5.84 15.25 19.33
N ALA A 593 6.59 15.31 18.22
CA ALA A 593 7.91 15.95 18.24
C ALA A 593 8.24 16.72 16.94
N LYS A 594 7.45 17.75 16.59
CA LYS A 594 7.89 18.92 15.79
C LYS A 594 6.83 20.02 15.77
N LYS A 595 6.55 20.62 16.94
CA LYS A 595 5.85 21.91 16.99
C LYS A 595 6.76 23.03 16.47
N LYS A 596 6.21 23.85 15.57
CA LYS A 596 6.65 25.20 15.18
C LYS A 596 8.01 25.32 14.47
N LYS A 597 8.04 25.04 13.17
CA LYS A 597 8.75 25.94 12.24
C LYS A 597 7.71 26.54 11.31
N ALA A 598 7.72 27.87 11.18
CA ALA A 598 6.90 28.55 10.19
C ALA A 598 7.14 27.89 8.82
N ALA A 599 6.06 27.60 8.08
CA ALA A 599 6.16 27.08 6.73
C ALA A 599 7.01 28.07 5.92
N ALA A 600 8.22 27.66 5.54
CA ALA A 600 9.01 28.45 4.59
C ALA A 600 8.20 28.58 3.30
N PRO A 601 8.23 29.75 2.62
CA PRO A 601 7.53 29.91 1.34
C PRO A 601 7.99 28.84 0.36
N ALA A 602 7.04 28.27 -0.39
CA ALA A 602 7.32 27.25 -1.39
C ALA A 602 8.34 27.80 -2.41
N LYS A 603 9.51 27.17 -2.47
CA LYS A 603 10.54 27.49 -3.46
C LYS A 603 10.19 26.82 -4.80
N PRO A 604 10.60 27.39 -5.94
CA PRO A 604 10.37 26.76 -7.24
C PRO A 604 11.01 25.38 -7.31
N VAL A 605 10.27 24.40 -7.81
CA VAL A 605 10.79 23.06 -8.12
C VAL A 605 11.68 23.18 -9.36
N VAL A 606 12.91 22.70 -9.26
CA VAL A 606 13.85 22.71 -10.40
C VAL A 606 14.10 21.28 -10.85
N ILE A 607 13.75 20.99 -12.08
CA ILE A 607 13.98 19.70 -12.73
C ILE A 607 15.21 19.83 -13.62
N GLN A 608 16.23 19.01 -13.39
CA GLN A 608 17.33 18.87 -14.32
C GLN A 608 16.84 18.10 -15.56
N PRO A 609 17.08 18.59 -16.79
CA PRO A 609 16.75 17.83 -17.98
C PRO A 609 17.63 16.58 -18.08
N VAL A 610 17.06 15.51 -18.61
CA VAL A 610 17.87 14.42 -19.18
C VAL A 610 18.53 14.97 -20.44
N VAL A 611 19.84 14.76 -20.60
CA VAL A 611 20.58 15.18 -21.79
C VAL A 611 21.17 13.94 -22.46
N GLY A 612 20.77 13.65 -23.70
CA GLY A 612 21.12 12.42 -24.38
C GLY A 612 20.28 12.15 -25.62
N ASP A 613 20.57 11.06 -26.31
CA ASP A 613 19.86 10.61 -27.49
C ASP A 613 19.00 9.37 -27.17
N VAL A 614 17.75 9.40 -27.63
CA VAL A 614 16.82 8.26 -27.61
C VAL A 614 16.70 7.74 -29.03
N VAL A 615 17.19 6.52 -29.27
CA VAL A 615 17.26 5.91 -30.61
C VAL A 615 16.37 4.68 -30.66
N PHE A 616 15.54 4.59 -31.69
CA PHE A 616 14.64 3.49 -31.95
C PHE A 616 15.23 2.55 -33.00
N ALA A 617 15.02 1.25 -32.81
CA ALA A 617 15.44 0.22 -33.76
C ALA A 617 14.78 0.37 -35.15
N LYS A 618 13.58 0.95 -35.19
CA LYS A 618 12.84 1.29 -36.42
C LYS A 618 12.66 2.81 -36.53
N PRO A 619 12.59 3.37 -37.76
CA PRO A 619 12.27 4.78 -37.95
C PRO A 619 10.98 5.21 -37.24
N ILE A 620 10.92 6.47 -36.85
CA ILE A 620 9.76 7.14 -36.28
C ILE A 620 9.36 8.31 -37.21
N GLN A 621 8.08 8.68 -37.19
CA GLN A 621 7.53 9.73 -38.05
C GLN A 621 7.67 11.11 -37.41
N SER A 622 7.37 11.24 -36.12
CA SER A 622 7.35 12.52 -35.42
C SER A 622 7.46 12.34 -33.91
N VAL A 623 7.98 13.35 -33.22
CA VAL A 623 8.05 13.42 -31.76
C VAL A 623 7.49 14.76 -31.31
N PHE A 624 6.58 14.75 -30.35
CA PHE A 624 6.02 15.98 -29.77
C PHE A 624 6.38 16.10 -28.30
N ALA A 625 6.92 17.24 -27.91
CA ALA A 625 7.02 17.63 -26.51
C ALA A 625 5.61 17.90 -25.96
N LEU A 626 5.34 17.42 -24.74
CA LEU A 626 4.04 17.58 -24.10
C LEU A 626 4.13 18.53 -22.90
N ASP A 627 3.12 19.37 -22.66
CA ASP A 627 3.05 20.14 -21.42
C ASP A 627 2.62 19.27 -20.22
N LEU A 628 2.52 19.86 -19.01
CA LEU A 628 2.10 19.15 -17.79
C LEU A 628 0.62 18.71 -17.78
N SER A 629 -0.17 19.11 -18.78
CA SER A 629 -1.51 18.59 -19.06
C SER A 629 -1.52 17.47 -20.09
N GLY A 630 -0.38 17.19 -20.74
CA GLY A 630 -0.21 16.17 -21.77
C GLY A 630 -0.52 16.65 -23.19
N LYS A 631 -0.67 17.95 -23.41
CA LYS A 631 -0.94 18.52 -24.74
C LYS A 631 0.36 18.75 -25.49
N ARG A 632 0.31 18.62 -26.81
CA ARG A 632 1.46 18.95 -27.68
C ARG A 632 1.80 20.43 -27.56
N ALA A 633 2.99 20.70 -27.05
CA ALA A 633 3.54 22.06 -26.93
C ALA A 633 4.42 22.42 -28.13
N GLY A 634 5.02 21.42 -28.79
CA GLY A 634 5.86 21.62 -29.98
C GLY A 634 6.39 20.30 -30.53
N GLU A 635 6.77 20.30 -31.79
CA GLU A 635 7.42 19.15 -32.45
C GLU A 635 8.94 19.20 -32.25
N ILE A 636 9.55 18.03 -32.02
CA ILE A 636 10.98 17.86 -31.79
C ILE A 636 11.62 17.32 -33.08
N SER A 637 12.74 17.94 -33.46
CA SER A 637 13.50 17.51 -34.63
C SER A 637 14.09 16.11 -34.42
N LEU A 638 13.99 15.27 -35.45
CA LEU A 638 14.56 13.94 -35.43
C LEU A 638 16.07 13.98 -35.71
N LEU A 639 16.79 13.00 -35.15
CA LEU A 639 18.16 12.68 -35.53
C LEU A 639 18.22 12.21 -36.99
N PRO A 640 19.41 12.25 -37.63
CA PRO A 640 19.61 11.72 -38.98
C PRO A 640 19.03 10.30 -39.12
N GLN A 641 18.49 9.99 -40.30
CA GLN A 641 17.79 8.74 -40.62
C GLN A 641 16.41 8.55 -39.94
N GLY A 642 15.93 9.54 -39.18
CA GLY A 642 14.58 9.51 -38.60
C GLY A 642 14.40 8.41 -37.54
N ARG A 643 15.49 7.97 -36.90
CA ARG A 643 15.50 6.86 -35.94
C ARG A 643 15.60 7.30 -34.49
N GLY A 644 15.56 8.59 -34.19
CA GLY A 644 15.68 9.05 -32.81
C GLY A 644 15.51 10.54 -32.68
N PHE A 645 15.67 11.04 -31.46
CA PHE A 645 15.66 12.47 -31.14
C PHE A 645 16.56 12.73 -29.94
N ARG A 646 16.95 13.99 -29.76
CA ARG A 646 17.77 14.43 -28.65
C ARG A 646 16.91 14.98 -27.52
N LEU A 647 17.21 14.55 -26.30
CA LEU A 647 16.83 15.20 -25.06
C LEU A 647 17.93 16.23 -24.72
N ASP A 648 17.58 17.51 -24.63
CA ASP A 648 18.51 18.59 -24.29
C ASP A 648 17.91 19.63 -23.32
N GLY A 649 16.66 19.42 -22.89
CA GLY A 649 15.92 20.33 -22.03
C GLY A 649 15.38 21.60 -22.70
N ALA A 650 15.66 21.85 -23.99
CA ALA A 650 15.21 23.06 -24.67
C ALA A 650 13.68 23.15 -24.73
N ALA A 651 13.00 22.01 -24.87
CA ALA A 651 11.54 21.91 -24.90
C ALA A 651 10.87 22.06 -23.52
N ARG A 652 11.65 22.16 -22.42
CA ARG A 652 11.16 22.35 -21.04
C ARG A 652 10.04 21.37 -20.64
N THR A 653 10.17 20.11 -21.08
CA THR A 653 9.23 19.04 -20.79
C THR A 653 9.94 17.79 -20.28
N VAL A 654 9.15 16.92 -19.65
CA VAL A 654 9.53 15.58 -19.19
C VAL A 654 8.73 14.49 -19.92
N TRP A 655 7.78 14.88 -20.78
CA TRP A 655 6.86 13.97 -21.46
C TRP A 655 6.90 14.19 -22.97
N PHE A 656 6.92 13.08 -23.72
CA PHE A 656 6.96 13.11 -25.18
C PHE A 656 5.97 12.10 -25.76
N GLU A 657 5.25 12.50 -26.79
CA GLU A 657 4.48 11.58 -27.64
C GLU A 657 5.33 11.24 -28.87
N ILE A 658 5.47 9.95 -29.16
CA ILE A 658 6.20 9.46 -30.33
C ILE A 658 5.21 8.77 -31.26
N ARG A 659 5.31 9.08 -32.57
CA ARG A 659 4.51 8.47 -33.64
C ARG A 659 5.43 7.69 -34.58
N ARG A 660 4.98 6.51 -34.99
CA ARG A 660 5.65 5.68 -35.99
C ARG A 660 4.72 5.36 -37.15
#